data_AF-A0AAJ3YD81-F1
#
_entry.id   AF-A0AAJ3YD81-F1
#
_cell.length_a   1.000
_cell.length_b   1.000
_cell.length_c   1.000
_cell.angle_alpha   90.00
_cell.angle_beta   90.00
_cell.angle_gamma   90.00
#
_symmetry.space_group_name_H-M   'P 1'
#
loop_
_entity.id
_entity.type
_entity.pdbx_description
1 polymer ?
#
loop_
_entity_poly.entity_id
_entity_poly.type
_entity_poly.pdbx_seq_one_letter_code
_entity_poly.pdbx_strand_id
1 'polypeptide(L)'
;MNEKTARVTYVPFKRTDYQLRDALSPEERDAISTGYRRSAALDQPGSLPFLLLPLQDIASRSSISARLVRITILTVLAETHRAGQPCWLWTQERWLTLCQQHSSGRPLLAAFAFHLGPFPSPLSLPVHGAPSLYASAIYGRIFVSHELNRLTDVLISLGYVGQNQKHNLSGMLGVLMLMNNDPQLENFTTELLWRGQNCHDRGIARVTGKISYALAAMGIIKSPLRMRNYKEWHEKPTEGIAPDWARWCRKWRETSVLRPRSRETQYSFILRCGLWLAREKPEICEPSDWTMETCASFIAMVGRLKVDELSLDTNKGGRRSNRSGKPLMPHSRSRFVYAVRRFMLDYESWGWGKLKFSPARHLSSPDTPLFRQGVNPRVIDDPVWLKLVWASLNLRKEDLLSEIHYPLSMLQAMAVIWTHAGLRQNELMRLTMNCITPQADDILQENGGAIPAGTLCYLSVPAGKTSKAFVKPVSAVVKKYVDIWLSERPQEQAALTDERTGEKVRFLFQNRGKPVGRDIINLTVIPVLCARAGMPAEDSRGPITSHRGRASAVTALASVTGGMSLHELMQWSGHSSAQSTMHYIRIRPTQLAASFVKADRVAHMISVLIDHDPEAASLTGPSTYYDLGDSYCTNPFWSSCQHRMACIGCDFNLLKQSARGLILESKASVRRYLEEVPLTPDERAIVEQDAEKIEQALKRLSLKPEG
;
A
#
# COMPACT_ATOMS: atom_id res chain seq x y z
N MET A 1 1.04 23.71 30.22
CA MET A 1 1.91 24.76 30.81
C MET A 1 2.58 25.48 29.66
N ASN A 2 2.13 26.71 29.36
CA ASN A 2 2.61 27.55 28.26
C ASN A 2 3.79 28.40 28.75
N GLU A 3 5.03 28.00 28.45
CA GLU A 3 6.12 28.97 28.38
C GLU A 3 5.92 29.79 27.11
N LYS A 4 5.65 31.09 27.28
CA LYS A 4 5.62 32.09 26.21
C LYS A 4 6.98 32.07 25.50
N THR A 5 7.04 31.46 24.32
CA THR A 5 8.16 31.60 23.39
C THR A 5 8.30 33.07 23.06
N ALA A 6 9.35 33.72 23.55
CA ALA A 6 9.69 35.08 23.17
C ALA A 6 9.77 35.14 21.63
N ARG A 7 9.02 36.03 20.98
CA ARG A 7 9.07 36.21 19.53
C ARG A 7 10.45 36.72 19.15
N VAL A 8 11.32 35.83 18.67
CA VAL A 8 12.61 36.21 18.11
C VAL A 8 12.34 36.90 16.77
N THR A 9 12.51 38.21 16.71
CA THR A 9 12.29 39.01 15.50
C THR A 9 13.61 39.18 14.75
N TYR A 10 13.63 38.92 13.45
CA TYR A 10 14.82 39.16 12.64
C TYR A 10 15.06 40.67 12.46
N VAL A 11 16.25 41.14 12.83
CA VAL A 11 16.67 42.51 12.61
C VAL A 11 17.81 42.51 11.59
N PRO A 12 17.57 42.94 10.34
CA PRO A 12 18.62 42.96 9.31
C PRO A 12 19.73 43.95 9.69
N PHE A 13 20.95 43.65 9.27
CA PHE A 13 22.06 44.60 9.38
C PHE A 13 21.83 45.72 8.35
N LYS A 14 21.81 46.98 8.81
CA LYS A 14 21.65 48.14 7.93
C LYS A 14 22.94 48.93 7.88
N ARG A 15 23.47 49.15 6.67
CA ARG A 15 24.67 49.96 6.46
C ARG A 15 24.49 51.41 6.93
N THR A 16 23.27 51.92 6.87
CA THR A 16 22.90 53.29 7.26
C THR A 16 23.08 53.57 8.75
N ASP A 17 23.16 52.53 9.59
CA ASP A 17 23.30 52.68 11.03
C ASP A 17 24.76 53.00 11.44
N TYR A 18 25.70 52.96 10.48
CA TYR A 18 27.14 53.17 10.70
C TYR A 18 27.66 54.32 9.84
N GLN A 19 28.60 55.10 10.37
CA GLN A 19 29.31 56.12 9.58
C GLN A 19 30.46 55.47 8.81
N LEU A 20 30.21 55.06 7.56
CA LEU A 20 31.18 54.44 6.67
C LEU A 20 31.90 55.51 5.83
N ARG A 21 33.10 55.92 6.26
CA ARG A 21 33.92 56.93 5.56
C ARG A 21 34.64 56.33 4.34
N ASP A 22 34.87 57.13 3.30
CA ASP A 22 35.54 56.66 2.08
C ASP A 22 37.08 56.65 2.19
N ALA A 23 37.64 57.28 3.22
CA ALA A 23 39.08 57.34 3.46
C ALA A 23 39.42 57.09 4.93
N LEU A 24 40.58 56.45 5.14
CA LEU A 24 41.15 56.25 6.48
C LEU A 24 41.78 57.54 6.98
N SER A 25 41.45 57.95 8.21
CA SER A 25 42.12 59.06 8.89
C SER A 25 43.61 58.75 9.14
N PRO A 26 44.47 59.76 9.33
CA PRO A 26 45.87 59.53 9.69
C PRO A 26 46.02 58.69 10.98
N GLU A 27 45.16 58.93 11.96
CA GLU A 27 45.14 58.17 13.23
C GLU A 27 44.72 56.72 12.99
N GLU A 28 43.71 56.49 12.14
CA GLU A 28 43.25 55.14 11.80
C GLU A 28 44.34 54.34 11.08
N ARG A 29 45.06 54.96 10.14
CA ARG A 29 46.20 54.33 9.44
C ARG A 29 47.32 53.99 10.39
N ASP A 30 47.68 54.91 11.29
CA ASP A 30 48.74 54.69 12.27
C ASP A 30 48.40 53.55 13.24
N ALA A 31 47.14 53.49 13.69
CA ALA A 31 46.63 52.45 14.58
C ALA A 31 46.60 51.04 13.95
N ILE A 32 46.46 50.93 12.63
CA ILE A 32 46.44 49.63 11.93
C ILE A 32 47.76 49.24 11.25
N SER A 33 48.80 50.08 11.36
CA SER A 33 50.08 49.94 10.66
C SER A 33 50.87 48.68 10.97
N THR A 34 50.94 48.30 12.25
CA THR A 34 51.72 47.15 12.73
C THR A 34 50.84 46.12 13.41
N GLY A 35 51.31 44.88 13.53
CA GLY A 35 50.57 43.81 14.21
C GLY A 35 50.25 44.13 15.68
N TYR A 36 51.22 44.74 16.39
CA TYR A 36 51.05 45.17 17.78
C TYR A 36 49.98 46.26 17.92
N ARG A 37 50.05 47.30 17.09
CA ARG A 37 49.07 48.40 17.14
C ARG A 37 47.65 47.95 16.76
N ARG A 38 47.50 47.07 15.75
CA ARG A 38 46.21 46.45 15.41
C ARG A 38 45.61 45.70 16.59
N SER A 39 46.43 44.93 17.32
CA SER A 39 46.01 44.21 18.51
C SER A 39 45.55 45.18 19.60
N ALA A 40 46.36 46.20 19.91
CA ALA A 40 46.06 47.20 20.92
C ALA A 40 44.78 48.00 20.61
N ALA A 41 44.59 48.40 19.34
CA ALA A 41 43.39 49.11 18.89
C ALA A 41 42.12 48.25 18.96
N LEU A 42 42.24 46.93 18.80
CA LEU A 42 41.11 46.03 18.96
C LEU A 42 40.73 45.81 20.43
N ASP A 43 41.70 45.90 21.35
CA ASP A 43 41.50 45.74 22.79
C ASP A 43 40.92 47.00 23.45
N GLN A 44 41.01 48.16 22.79
CA GLN A 44 40.45 49.43 23.27
C GLN A 44 39.19 49.81 22.46
N PRO A 45 37.98 49.51 22.96
CA PRO A 45 36.73 49.67 22.21
C PRO A 45 36.33 51.10 21.81
N GLY A 46 37.18 52.10 22.03
CA GLY A 46 36.97 53.50 21.64
C GLY A 46 38.00 54.07 20.65
N SER A 47 39.04 53.34 20.27
CA SER A 47 40.14 53.91 19.47
C SER A 47 39.84 54.03 17.97
N LEU A 48 38.96 53.18 17.43
CA LEU A 48 38.59 53.13 16.01
C LEU A 48 37.08 52.86 15.80
N PRO A 49 36.18 53.69 16.35
CA PRO A 49 34.74 53.39 16.40
C PRO A 49 34.13 53.25 14.99
N PHE A 50 34.57 54.04 14.02
CA PHE A 50 34.00 53.98 12.65
C PHE A 50 34.43 52.73 11.88
N LEU A 51 35.62 52.19 12.15
CA LEU A 51 36.16 51.02 11.46
C LEU A 51 35.79 49.69 12.14
N LEU A 52 35.80 49.65 13.48
CA LEU A 52 35.64 48.41 14.24
C LEU A 52 34.19 48.06 14.57
N LEU A 53 33.35 49.06 14.86
CA LEU A 53 31.99 48.86 15.34
C LEU A 53 31.11 48.05 14.36
N PRO A 54 31.10 48.30 13.02
CA PRO A 54 30.36 47.43 12.09
C PRO A 54 30.90 45.99 12.04
N LEU A 55 32.22 45.79 12.18
CA LEU A 55 32.83 44.46 12.18
C LEU A 55 32.53 43.70 13.49
N GLN A 56 32.55 44.40 14.62
CA GLN A 56 32.24 43.85 15.94
C GLN A 56 30.75 43.49 16.05
N ASP A 57 29.84 44.29 15.49
CA ASP A 57 28.41 44.02 15.50
C ASP A 57 28.00 42.85 14.59
N ILE A 58 28.65 42.70 13.43
CA ILE A 58 28.46 41.50 12.60
C ILE A 58 29.02 40.27 13.33
N ALA A 59 30.20 40.40 13.96
CA ALA A 59 30.83 39.30 14.67
C ALA A 59 30.08 38.87 15.93
N SER A 60 29.51 39.81 16.69
CA SER A 60 28.74 39.53 17.92
C SER A 60 27.47 38.73 17.63
N ARG A 61 26.90 38.91 16.43
CA ARG A 61 25.75 38.12 15.93
C ARG A 61 26.16 36.73 15.42
N SER A 62 27.43 36.54 15.09
CA SER A 62 27.96 35.27 14.55
C SER A 62 28.21 34.21 15.64
N SER A 63 28.16 32.92 15.28
CA SER A 63 28.39 31.80 16.21
C SER A 63 29.87 31.44 16.40
N ILE A 64 30.77 32.39 16.17
CA ILE A 64 32.20 32.12 16.00
C ILE A 64 32.95 32.42 17.30
N SER A 65 33.94 31.59 17.65
CA SER A 65 34.67 31.74 18.91
C SER A 65 35.39 33.08 18.97
N ALA A 66 35.44 33.71 20.15
CA ALA A 66 36.08 35.02 20.35
C ALA A 66 37.52 35.06 19.84
N ARG A 67 38.27 33.96 20.01
CA ARG A 67 39.61 33.80 19.44
C ARG A 67 39.63 33.93 17.92
N LEU A 68 38.69 33.28 17.23
CA LEU A 68 38.63 33.26 15.78
C LEU A 68 38.07 34.59 15.23
N VAL A 69 37.11 35.21 15.92
CA VAL A 69 36.65 36.58 15.65
C VAL A 69 37.83 37.54 15.69
N ARG A 70 38.63 37.49 16.76
CA ARG A 70 39.82 38.32 16.92
C ARG A 70 40.79 38.15 15.76
N ILE A 71 41.16 36.91 15.43
CA ILE A 71 42.08 36.62 14.31
C ILE A 71 41.51 37.17 13.00
N THR A 72 40.22 36.98 12.75
CA THR A 72 39.58 37.40 11.50
C THR A 72 39.52 38.92 11.37
N ILE A 73 39.17 39.64 12.44
CA ILE A 73 39.17 41.12 12.44
C ILE A 73 40.60 41.64 12.24
N LEU A 74 41.60 41.07 12.92
CA LEU A 74 43.01 41.47 12.74
C LEU A 74 43.51 41.25 11.31
N THR A 75 43.04 40.20 10.64
CA THR A 75 43.28 39.95 9.21
C THR A 75 42.65 41.04 8.34
N VAL A 76 41.37 41.37 8.57
CA VAL A 76 40.69 42.45 7.83
C VAL A 76 41.40 43.80 8.02
N LEU A 77 41.85 44.11 9.24
CA LEU A 77 42.63 45.32 9.52
C LEU A 77 43.99 45.31 8.81
N ALA A 78 44.65 44.15 8.74
CA ALA A 78 45.91 43.99 8.01
C ALA A 78 45.74 44.34 6.53
N GLU A 79 44.69 43.79 5.90
CA GLU A 79 44.38 44.08 4.51
C GLU A 79 43.89 45.51 4.30
N THR A 80 43.20 46.10 5.28
CA THR A 80 42.76 47.51 5.23
C THR A 80 43.96 48.44 5.17
N HIS A 81 44.98 48.17 5.97
CA HIS A 81 46.25 48.89 5.92
C HIS A 81 46.96 48.71 4.56
N ARG A 82 47.10 47.47 4.08
CA ARG A 82 47.76 47.19 2.78
C ARG A 82 47.02 47.81 1.60
N ALA A 83 45.70 47.85 1.66
CA ALA A 83 44.85 48.42 0.62
C ALA A 83 44.87 49.94 0.60
N GLY A 84 45.21 50.58 1.73
CA GLY A 84 45.10 52.04 1.90
C GLY A 84 43.66 52.56 1.96
N GLN A 85 42.66 51.67 1.98
CA GLN A 85 41.24 52.01 1.96
C GLN A 85 40.40 51.08 2.85
N PRO A 86 39.29 51.56 3.42
CA PRO A 86 38.40 50.76 4.26
C PRO A 86 37.80 49.53 3.54
N CYS A 87 37.41 48.52 4.31
CA CYS A 87 36.96 47.23 3.79
C CYS A 87 35.67 47.27 2.96
N TRP A 88 34.81 48.27 3.15
CA TRP A 88 33.58 48.47 2.36
C TRP A 88 33.83 49.01 0.94
N LEU A 89 35.04 49.51 0.65
CA LEU A 89 35.45 49.95 -0.70
C LEU A 89 36.25 48.89 -1.48
N TRP A 90 36.47 47.72 -0.89
CA TRP A 90 37.22 46.67 -1.57
C TRP A 90 36.47 46.06 -2.74
N THR A 91 37.20 45.68 -3.79
CA THR A 91 36.67 44.95 -4.93
C THR A 91 36.28 43.51 -4.55
N GLN A 92 35.42 42.90 -5.37
CA GLN A 92 34.99 41.52 -5.20
C GLN A 92 36.19 40.55 -5.15
N GLU A 93 37.16 40.71 -6.05
CA GLU A 93 38.35 39.85 -6.12
C GLU A 93 39.15 39.85 -4.82
N ARG A 94 39.32 41.02 -4.19
CA ARG A 94 40.10 41.14 -2.95
C ARG A 94 39.46 40.38 -1.79
N TRP A 95 38.14 40.47 -1.66
CA TRP A 95 37.40 39.68 -0.68
C TRP A 95 37.48 38.17 -0.95
N LEU A 96 37.41 37.74 -2.22
CA LEU A 96 37.56 36.34 -2.61
C LEU A 96 38.95 35.79 -2.27
N THR A 97 40.02 36.53 -2.58
CA THR A 97 41.39 36.16 -2.22
C THR A 97 41.55 35.99 -0.71
N LEU A 98 41.01 36.93 0.07
CA LEU A 98 41.09 36.87 1.53
C LEU A 98 40.35 35.64 2.10
N CYS A 99 39.18 35.34 1.55
CA CYS A 99 38.41 34.15 1.91
C CYS A 99 39.18 32.86 1.57
N GLN A 100 39.88 32.80 0.43
CA GLN A 100 40.68 31.63 0.06
C GLN A 100 41.84 31.39 1.03
N GLN A 101 42.55 32.46 1.43
CA GLN A 101 43.73 32.40 2.30
C GLN A 101 43.39 32.01 3.75
N HIS A 102 42.23 32.41 4.28
CA HIS A 102 41.88 32.20 5.69
C HIS A 102 40.72 31.20 5.88
N SER A 103 41.01 29.90 5.69
CA SER A 103 40.00 28.82 5.70
C SER A 103 39.09 28.77 6.93
N SER A 104 39.65 28.91 8.13
CA SER A 104 38.88 28.82 9.38
C SER A 104 37.93 30.00 9.60
N GLY A 105 38.32 31.21 9.17
CA GLY A 105 37.55 32.46 9.34
C GLY A 105 36.54 32.74 8.22
N ARG A 106 36.46 31.87 7.20
CA ARG A 106 35.65 32.08 5.97
C ARG A 106 34.21 32.49 6.23
N PRO A 107 33.43 31.87 7.13
CA PRO A 107 32.04 32.27 7.34
C PRO A 107 31.90 33.72 7.81
N LEU A 108 32.83 34.19 8.66
CA LEU A 108 32.82 35.58 9.14
C LEU A 108 33.29 36.57 8.07
N LEU A 109 34.34 36.22 7.32
CA LEU A 109 34.79 37.03 6.18
C LEU A 109 33.70 37.16 5.12
N ALA A 110 32.96 36.07 4.85
CA ALA A 110 31.81 36.06 3.97
C ALA A 110 30.69 36.97 4.49
N ALA A 111 30.44 37.00 5.81
CA ALA A 111 29.48 37.89 6.42
C ALA A 111 29.87 39.37 6.30
N PHE A 112 31.16 39.70 6.52
CA PHE A 112 31.66 41.06 6.29
C PHE A 112 31.54 41.45 4.81
N ALA A 113 31.93 40.57 3.90
CA ALA A 113 31.83 40.80 2.45
C ALA A 113 30.38 41.04 2.00
N PHE A 114 29.43 40.25 2.52
CA PHE A 114 28.00 40.40 2.23
C PHE A 114 27.43 41.72 2.78
N HIS A 115 27.70 42.02 4.04
CA HIS A 115 27.11 43.20 4.70
C HIS A 115 27.80 44.51 4.38
N LEU A 116 29.09 44.52 4.04
CA LEU A 116 29.88 45.74 3.84
C LEU A 116 30.46 45.87 2.42
N GLY A 117 30.75 44.77 1.73
CA GLY A 117 31.38 44.77 0.39
C GLY A 117 30.39 44.80 -0.78
N PRO A 118 30.88 44.77 -2.04
CA PRO A 118 30.05 44.81 -3.25
C PRO A 118 29.50 43.42 -3.64
N PHE A 119 29.02 42.63 -2.68
CA PHE A 119 28.51 41.28 -2.93
C PHE A 119 26.99 41.24 -2.97
N PRO A 120 26.36 41.05 -4.15
CA PRO A 120 24.91 41.02 -4.27
C PRO A 120 24.29 39.67 -3.87
N SER A 121 25.09 38.60 -3.81
CA SER A 121 24.60 37.25 -3.47
C SER A 121 25.57 36.49 -2.54
N PRO A 122 25.10 35.97 -1.40
CA PRO A 122 25.89 35.13 -0.50
C PRO A 122 26.49 33.87 -1.14
N LEU A 123 25.88 33.38 -2.23
CA LEU A 123 26.32 32.16 -2.94
C LEU A 123 27.48 32.39 -3.89
N SER A 124 27.76 33.65 -4.23
CA SER A 124 28.94 34.03 -5.02
C SER A 124 30.24 33.93 -4.22
N LEU A 125 30.14 33.71 -2.90
CA LEU A 125 31.26 33.54 -1.99
C LEU A 125 31.71 32.07 -1.95
N PRO A 126 33.00 31.77 -1.68
CA PRO A 126 33.48 30.40 -1.60
C PRO A 126 32.82 29.67 -0.42
N VAL A 127 31.84 28.81 -0.69
CA VAL A 127 31.19 27.96 0.32
C VAL A 127 31.97 26.64 0.41
N HIS A 128 32.91 26.57 1.35
CA HIS A 128 33.60 25.33 1.70
C HIS A 128 33.25 24.96 3.14
N GLY A 129 32.79 23.73 3.36
CA GLY A 129 32.29 23.28 4.67
C GLY A 129 30.78 23.43 4.82
N ALA A 130 30.28 23.52 6.06
CA ALA A 130 28.86 23.48 6.36
C ALA A 130 28.14 24.82 6.02
N PRO A 131 27.19 24.86 5.06
CA PRO A 131 26.50 26.09 4.67
C PRO A 131 25.74 26.78 5.81
N SER A 132 25.32 26.00 6.82
CA SER A 132 24.69 26.51 8.05
C SER A 132 25.54 27.54 8.81
N LEU A 133 26.87 27.42 8.76
CA LEU A 133 27.78 28.36 9.44
C LEU A 133 27.81 29.71 8.73
N TYR A 134 27.76 29.72 7.40
CA TYR A 134 27.69 30.94 6.59
C TYR A 134 26.36 31.66 6.81
N ALA A 135 25.25 30.93 6.79
CA ALA A 135 23.94 31.49 7.12
C ALA A 135 23.91 32.05 8.56
N SER A 136 24.49 31.35 9.52
CA SER A 136 24.57 31.83 10.92
C SER A 136 25.46 33.07 11.08
N ALA A 137 26.53 33.20 10.31
CA ALA A 137 27.40 34.37 10.34
C ALA A 137 26.74 35.59 9.67
N ILE A 138 26.00 35.39 8.57
CA ILE A 138 25.33 36.46 7.84
C ILE A 138 24.05 36.92 8.55
N TYR A 139 23.17 35.99 8.93
CA TYR A 139 21.84 36.29 9.46
C TYR A 139 21.75 36.27 10.99
N GLY A 140 22.82 35.84 11.66
CA GLY A 140 22.90 35.75 13.11
C GLY A 140 22.49 34.37 13.65
N ARG A 141 23.27 33.85 14.61
CA ARG A 141 23.09 32.50 15.17
C ARG A 141 21.74 32.31 15.83
N ILE A 142 21.31 33.28 16.64
CA ILE A 142 20.10 33.18 17.46
C ILE A 142 18.88 32.97 16.56
N PHE A 143 18.76 33.79 15.51
CA PHE A 143 17.65 33.70 14.57
C PHE A 143 17.68 32.42 13.74
N VAL A 144 18.84 32.06 13.15
CA VAL A 144 18.95 30.81 12.37
C VAL A 144 18.67 29.58 13.24
N SER A 145 19.13 29.57 14.50
CA SER A 145 18.86 28.47 15.44
C SER A 145 17.39 28.41 15.84
N HIS A 146 16.72 29.55 15.99
CA HIS A 146 15.29 29.64 16.24
C HIS A 146 14.50 29.02 15.07
N GLU A 147 14.77 29.41 13.83
CA GLU A 147 14.08 28.85 12.65
C GLU A 147 14.38 27.35 12.46
N LEU A 148 15.62 26.92 12.74
CA LEU A 148 15.98 25.50 12.76
C LEU A 148 15.20 24.72 13.81
N ASN A 149 15.01 25.28 15.01
CA ASN A 149 14.21 24.66 16.07
C ASN A 149 12.74 24.58 15.65
N ARG A 150 12.15 25.68 15.15
CA ARG A 150 10.78 25.69 14.61
C ARG A 150 10.55 24.56 13.60
N LEU A 151 11.45 24.42 12.62
CA LEU A 151 11.36 23.34 11.62
C LEU A 151 11.51 21.94 12.25
N THR A 152 12.41 21.81 13.22
CA THR A 152 12.66 20.53 13.90
C THR A 152 11.46 20.10 14.72
N ASP A 153 10.85 21.00 15.47
CA ASP A 153 9.71 20.73 16.35
C ASP A 153 8.48 20.30 15.53
N VAL A 154 8.20 20.98 14.41
CA VAL A 154 7.14 20.58 13.47
C VAL A 154 7.45 19.25 12.80
N LEU A 155 8.71 18.96 12.47
CA LEU A 155 9.04 17.64 11.92
C LEU A 155 8.87 16.53 12.95
N ILE A 156 9.20 16.78 14.22
CA ILE A 156 8.96 15.84 15.31
C ILE A 156 7.46 15.60 15.48
N SER A 157 6.63 16.66 15.44
CA SER A 157 5.16 16.53 15.52
C SER A 157 4.56 15.76 14.33
N LEU A 158 5.25 15.71 13.19
CA LEU A 158 4.88 14.89 12.04
C LEU A 158 5.37 13.42 12.13
N GLY A 159 6.17 13.05 13.14
CA GLY A 159 6.69 11.68 13.35
C GLY A 159 8.13 11.45 12.87
N TYR A 160 8.93 12.50 12.70
CA TYR A 160 10.37 12.37 12.49
C TYR A 160 11.10 12.18 13.82
N VAL A 161 12.16 11.36 13.83
CA VAL A 161 12.99 11.14 15.02
C VAL A 161 13.79 12.41 15.32
N GLY A 162 13.82 12.83 16.58
CA GLY A 162 14.53 14.05 17.00
C GLY A 162 16.07 13.93 16.98
N GLN A 163 16.61 12.74 17.22
CA GLN A 163 18.07 12.51 17.18
C GLN A 163 18.66 12.86 15.81
N ASN A 164 19.73 13.67 15.81
CA ASN A 164 20.46 14.14 14.63
C ASN A 164 19.65 14.95 13.60
N GLN A 165 18.39 15.27 13.87
CA GLN A 165 17.53 15.97 12.92
C GLN A 165 18.02 17.41 12.68
N LYS A 166 18.46 18.11 13.73
CA LYS A 166 19.02 19.47 13.61
C LYS A 166 20.27 19.50 12.73
N HIS A 167 21.16 18.52 12.90
CA HIS A 167 22.37 18.40 12.07
C HIS A 167 22.04 18.10 10.60
N ASN A 168 21.05 17.24 10.36
CA ASN A 168 20.60 16.91 9.01
C ASN A 168 19.93 18.08 8.28
N LEU A 169 19.22 18.94 9.00
CA LEU A 169 18.47 20.06 8.42
C LEU A 169 19.32 21.32 8.26
N SER A 170 20.26 21.57 9.18
CA SER A 170 21.01 22.84 9.25
C SER A 170 21.70 23.16 7.93
N GLY A 171 22.35 22.19 7.29
CA GLY A 171 23.05 22.38 6.02
C GLY A 171 22.12 22.88 4.92
N MET A 172 21.01 22.18 4.67
CA MET A 172 20.07 22.57 3.61
C MET A 172 19.29 23.83 3.95
N LEU A 173 18.92 24.04 5.22
CA LEU A 173 18.29 25.28 5.65
C LEU A 173 19.21 26.47 5.36
N GLY A 174 20.51 26.35 5.70
CA GLY A 174 21.50 27.37 5.38
C GLY A 174 21.58 27.67 3.88
N VAL A 175 21.61 26.64 3.03
CA VAL A 175 21.57 26.82 1.57
C VAL A 175 20.33 27.60 1.13
N LEU A 176 19.14 27.24 1.63
CA LEU A 176 17.89 27.91 1.25
C LEU A 176 17.87 29.37 1.70
N MET A 177 18.30 29.68 2.93
CA MET A 177 18.39 31.06 3.42
C MET A 177 19.34 31.91 2.54
N LEU A 178 20.51 31.36 2.19
CA LEU A 178 21.49 32.03 1.32
C LEU A 178 20.97 32.21 -0.11
N MET A 179 20.19 31.26 -0.64
CA MET A 179 19.53 31.37 -1.95
C MET A 179 18.39 32.39 -1.97
N ASN A 180 17.71 32.55 -0.84
CA ASN A 180 16.58 33.47 -0.70
C ASN A 180 17.01 34.91 -0.40
N ASN A 181 18.26 35.12 0.03
CA ASN A 181 18.76 36.37 0.61
C ASN A 181 18.01 36.83 1.87
N ASP A 182 17.23 35.94 2.49
CA ASP A 182 16.39 36.23 3.65
C ASP A 182 16.26 34.97 4.52
N PRO A 183 16.53 35.06 5.85
CA PRO A 183 16.46 33.91 6.74
C PRO A 183 15.04 33.54 7.19
N GLN A 184 14.04 34.41 6.99
CA GLN A 184 12.67 34.18 7.46
C GLN A 184 12.02 33.05 6.65
N LEU A 185 11.49 32.04 7.35
CA LEU A 185 10.83 30.90 6.70
C LEU A 185 9.58 31.35 5.94
N GLU A 186 8.91 32.39 6.42
CA GLU A 186 7.70 32.96 5.81
C GLU A 186 7.93 33.45 4.38
N ASN A 187 9.17 33.81 4.02
CA ASN A 187 9.53 34.27 2.68
C ASN A 187 9.96 33.13 1.74
N PHE A 188 9.85 31.86 2.16
CA PHE A 188 10.26 30.72 1.34
C PHE A 188 9.17 30.33 0.33
N THR A 189 9.50 30.37 -0.96
CA THR A 189 8.57 30.02 -2.04
C THR A 189 8.74 28.60 -2.57
N THR A 190 7.76 28.11 -3.32
CA THR A 190 7.85 26.80 -3.99
C THR A 190 8.99 26.74 -5.00
N GLU A 191 9.25 27.86 -5.68
CA GLU A 191 10.31 28.01 -6.69
C GLU A 191 11.69 27.96 -6.05
N LEU A 192 11.85 28.58 -4.87
CA LEU A 192 13.09 28.51 -4.07
C LEU A 192 13.41 27.05 -3.72
N LEU A 193 12.42 26.31 -3.23
CA LEU A 193 12.60 24.90 -2.84
C LEU A 193 12.98 24.03 -4.04
N TRP A 194 12.36 24.23 -5.21
CA TRP A 194 12.75 23.52 -6.44
C TRP A 194 14.18 23.85 -6.88
N ARG A 195 14.58 25.13 -6.83
CA ARG A 195 15.97 25.53 -7.11
C ARG A 195 16.94 24.86 -6.15
N GLY A 196 16.65 24.87 -4.84
CA GLY A 196 17.49 24.24 -3.82
C GLY A 196 17.61 22.73 -3.99
N GLN A 197 16.57 22.05 -4.47
CA GLN A 197 16.63 20.61 -4.77
C GLN A 197 17.59 20.30 -5.94
N ASN A 198 17.70 21.20 -6.92
CA ASN A 198 18.56 21.04 -8.09
C ASN A 198 20.03 21.39 -7.82
N CYS A 199 20.33 22.03 -6.68
CA CYS A 199 21.69 22.32 -6.22
C CYS A 199 22.39 21.06 -5.67
N HIS A 200 23.73 21.06 -5.73
CA HIS A 200 24.67 19.94 -5.52
C HIS A 200 24.35 18.85 -4.45
N ASP A 201 24.94 17.67 -4.69
CA ASP A 201 24.95 16.42 -3.91
C ASP A 201 23.59 15.74 -3.60
N ARG A 202 23.47 14.45 -3.95
CA ARG A 202 22.21 13.66 -3.83
C ARG A 202 21.69 13.60 -2.39
N GLY A 203 22.55 13.80 -1.40
CA GLY A 203 22.18 13.84 0.03
C GLY A 203 21.33 15.07 0.37
N ILE A 204 21.71 16.24 -0.13
CA ILE A 204 21.14 17.55 0.21
C ILE A 204 19.73 17.71 -0.42
N ALA A 205 19.55 17.29 -1.67
CA ALA A 205 18.26 17.31 -2.36
C ALA A 205 17.13 16.54 -1.62
N ARG A 206 17.48 15.49 -0.84
CA ARG A 206 16.49 14.74 -0.04
C ARG A 206 15.98 15.53 1.17
N VAL A 207 16.80 16.43 1.70
CA VAL A 207 16.49 17.25 2.88
C VAL A 207 15.53 18.37 2.51
N THR A 208 15.64 18.95 1.31
CA THR A 208 14.71 19.96 0.80
C THR A 208 13.26 19.47 0.84
N GLY A 209 13.06 18.19 0.52
CA GLY A 209 11.75 17.54 0.66
C GLY A 209 11.24 17.63 2.10
N LYS A 210 12.06 17.31 3.12
CA LYS A 210 11.66 17.39 4.54
C LYS A 210 11.28 18.82 4.94
N ILE A 211 12.09 19.81 4.56
CA ILE A 211 11.82 21.23 4.85
C ILE A 211 10.46 21.63 4.24
N SER A 212 10.17 21.21 3.01
CA SER A 212 8.87 21.46 2.39
C SER A 212 7.68 20.86 3.17
N TYR A 213 7.83 19.69 3.81
CA TYR A 213 6.77 19.16 4.70
C TYR A 213 6.56 20.03 5.92
N ALA A 214 7.64 20.50 6.56
CA ALA A 214 7.55 21.37 7.71
C ALA A 214 6.88 22.71 7.36
N LEU A 215 7.31 23.35 6.27
CA LEU A 215 6.73 24.62 5.80
C LEU A 215 5.23 24.49 5.47
N ALA A 216 4.82 23.37 4.88
CA ALA A 216 3.41 23.13 4.59
C ALA A 216 2.58 22.90 5.87
N ALA A 217 3.14 22.19 6.86
CA ALA A 217 2.48 22.01 8.16
C ALA A 217 2.40 23.32 8.95
N MET A 218 3.37 24.23 8.77
CA MET A 218 3.33 25.60 9.31
C MET A 218 2.36 26.54 8.56
N GLY A 219 1.78 26.10 7.44
CA GLY A 219 0.90 26.93 6.61
C GLY A 219 1.60 27.98 5.73
N ILE A 220 2.94 27.94 5.65
CA ILE A 220 3.73 28.88 4.82
C ILE A 220 3.56 28.59 3.33
N ILE A 221 3.51 27.31 2.96
CA ILE A 221 3.22 26.88 1.58
C ILE A 221 1.92 26.08 1.52
N LYS A 222 1.19 26.18 0.40
CA LYS A 222 -0.12 25.51 0.22
C LYS A 222 -0.07 23.99 0.39
N SER A 223 1.01 23.34 -0.05
CA SER A 223 1.15 21.89 0.02
C SER A 223 2.60 21.45 -0.01
N PRO A 224 2.96 20.34 0.65
CA PRO A 224 4.33 19.85 0.63
C PRO A 224 4.73 19.38 -0.78
N LEU A 225 5.92 19.79 -1.21
CA LEU A 225 6.47 19.43 -2.50
C LEU A 225 6.90 17.96 -2.50
N ARG A 226 6.40 17.21 -3.48
CA ARG A 226 6.72 15.79 -3.65
C ARG A 226 8.05 15.62 -4.38
N MET A 227 9.15 15.95 -3.69
CA MET A 227 10.52 15.98 -4.24
C MET A 227 11.19 14.60 -4.49
N ARG A 228 10.42 13.51 -4.58
CA ARG A 228 10.94 12.32 -5.27
C ARG A 228 10.86 12.63 -6.74
N ASN A 229 11.96 12.48 -7.48
CA ASN A 229 12.08 12.52 -8.93
C ASN A 229 10.96 11.76 -9.70
N TYR A 230 9.72 12.20 -9.60
CA TYR A 230 8.80 12.25 -10.71
C TYR A 230 9.26 13.48 -11.48
N LYS A 231 10.41 13.35 -12.14
CA LYS A 231 10.45 13.90 -13.49
C LYS A 231 9.19 13.34 -14.14
N GLU A 232 8.41 14.23 -14.73
CA GLU A 232 7.46 13.91 -15.79
C GLU A 232 7.92 12.63 -16.49
N TRP A 233 7.00 11.67 -16.60
CA TRP A 233 7.26 10.39 -17.26
C TRP A 233 8.04 10.67 -18.54
N HIS A 234 9.30 10.19 -18.59
CA HIS A 234 10.20 10.56 -19.68
C HIS A 234 9.52 10.16 -20.98
N GLU A 235 9.55 11.06 -21.96
CA GLU A 235 9.01 10.76 -23.28
C GLU A 235 9.63 9.46 -23.76
N LYS A 236 8.79 8.55 -24.25
CA LYS A 236 9.26 7.26 -24.72
C LYS A 236 9.91 7.45 -26.10
N PRO A 237 11.04 6.78 -26.36
CA PRO A 237 11.66 6.76 -27.68
C PRO A 237 10.63 6.34 -28.73
N THR A 238 10.64 7.00 -29.87
CA THR A 238 9.81 6.68 -31.04
C THR A 238 10.66 6.37 -32.27
N GLU A 239 11.98 6.26 -32.10
CA GLU A 239 12.90 5.84 -33.15
C GLU A 239 12.51 4.46 -33.70
N GLY A 240 12.46 4.33 -35.02
CA GLY A 240 12.04 3.10 -35.69
C GLY A 240 10.53 2.84 -35.71
N ILE A 241 9.70 3.83 -35.39
CA ILE A 241 8.23 3.77 -35.50
C ILE A 241 7.77 4.79 -36.56
N ALA A 242 6.77 4.44 -37.37
CA ALA A 242 6.16 5.37 -38.32
C ALA A 242 5.69 6.67 -37.62
N PRO A 243 6.01 7.87 -38.13
CA PRO A 243 5.69 9.14 -37.47
C PRO A 243 4.19 9.31 -37.20
N ASP A 244 3.32 8.92 -38.14
CA ASP A 244 1.88 9.02 -37.99
C ASP A 244 1.35 8.08 -36.89
N TRP A 245 1.86 6.84 -36.82
CA TRP A 245 1.53 5.91 -35.73
C TRP A 245 1.93 6.47 -34.37
N ALA A 246 3.15 7.00 -34.26
CA ALA A 246 3.64 7.61 -33.02
C ALA A 246 2.79 8.81 -32.59
N ARG A 247 2.36 9.65 -33.55
CA ARG A 247 1.43 10.77 -33.31
C ARG A 247 0.10 10.27 -32.73
N TRP A 248 -0.50 9.24 -33.31
CA TRP A 248 -1.75 8.64 -32.80
C TRP A 248 -1.58 8.05 -31.39
N CYS A 249 -0.46 7.37 -31.13
CA CYS A 249 -0.13 6.85 -29.80
C CYS A 249 -0.03 7.96 -28.76
N ARG A 250 0.62 9.09 -29.10
CA ARG A 250 0.75 10.26 -28.22
C ARG A 250 -0.61 10.91 -27.96
N LYS A 251 -1.41 11.14 -29.02
CA LYS A 251 -2.78 11.65 -28.90
C LYS A 251 -3.64 10.78 -27.98
N TRP A 252 -3.53 9.46 -28.09
CA TRP A 252 -4.20 8.51 -27.19
C TRP A 252 -3.73 8.64 -25.75
N ARG A 253 -2.42 8.77 -25.51
CA ARG A 253 -1.85 8.97 -24.17
C ARG A 253 -2.35 10.26 -23.52
N GLU A 254 -2.51 11.33 -24.27
CA GLU A 254 -2.98 12.62 -23.78
C GLU A 254 -4.50 12.62 -23.52
N THR A 255 -5.26 11.95 -24.38
CA THR A 255 -6.74 11.89 -24.28
C THR A 255 -7.23 10.86 -23.26
N SER A 256 -6.50 9.76 -23.08
CA SER A 256 -6.95 8.64 -22.25
C SER A 256 -7.08 9.01 -20.77
N VAL A 257 -8.28 8.78 -20.23
CA VAL A 257 -8.65 8.92 -18.81
C VAL A 257 -8.18 7.74 -17.94
N LEU A 258 -7.37 6.84 -18.50
CA LEU A 258 -6.78 5.74 -17.74
C LEU A 258 -5.83 6.26 -16.66
N ARG A 259 -5.75 5.51 -15.55
CA ARG A 259 -4.81 5.79 -14.47
C ARG A 259 -3.38 5.90 -15.01
N PRO A 260 -2.54 6.82 -14.51
CA PRO A 260 -1.22 7.12 -15.08
C PRO A 260 -0.39 5.87 -15.36
N ARG A 261 -0.22 4.97 -14.39
CA ARG A 261 0.56 3.73 -14.57
C ARG A 261 -0.04 2.78 -15.62
N SER A 262 -1.36 2.66 -15.67
CA SER A 262 -2.05 1.80 -16.65
C SER A 262 -1.99 2.38 -18.04
N ARG A 263 -2.20 3.69 -18.17
CA ARG A 263 -2.04 4.46 -19.40
C ARG A 263 -0.63 4.31 -19.96
N GLU A 264 0.40 4.53 -19.14
CA GLU A 264 1.80 4.38 -19.55
C GLU A 264 2.17 2.95 -19.93
N THR A 265 1.64 1.95 -19.21
CA THR A 265 1.88 0.54 -19.57
C THR A 265 1.28 0.22 -20.93
N GLN A 266 0.04 0.66 -21.19
CA GLN A 266 -0.63 0.44 -22.48
C GLN A 266 0.01 1.24 -23.61
N TYR A 267 0.32 2.52 -23.38
CA TYR A 267 1.09 3.36 -24.31
C TYR A 267 2.40 2.66 -24.74
N SER A 268 3.08 2.01 -23.80
CA SER A 268 4.26 1.19 -24.14
C SER A 268 3.94 0.07 -25.11
N PHE A 269 2.87 -0.69 -24.89
CA PHE A 269 2.52 -1.80 -25.77
C PHE A 269 2.10 -1.32 -27.15
N ILE A 270 1.38 -0.20 -27.25
CA ILE A 270 0.92 0.36 -28.52
C ILE A 270 2.13 0.89 -29.34
N LEU A 271 3.11 1.54 -28.70
CA LEU A 271 4.37 1.91 -29.37
C LEU A 271 5.17 0.68 -29.83
N ARG A 272 5.25 -0.36 -29.01
CA ARG A 272 5.92 -1.62 -29.40
C ARG A 272 5.22 -2.32 -30.57
N CYS A 273 3.91 -2.14 -30.72
CA CYS A 273 3.19 -2.56 -31.91
C CYS A 273 3.67 -1.78 -33.15
N GLY A 274 3.91 -0.48 -32.99
CA GLY A 274 4.50 0.36 -34.04
C GLY A 274 5.88 -0.11 -34.50
N LEU A 275 6.74 -0.58 -33.60
CA LEU A 275 8.03 -1.20 -33.96
C LEU A 275 7.86 -2.48 -34.78
N TRP A 276 6.84 -3.28 -34.47
CA TRP A 276 6.54 -4.48 -35.25
C TRP A 276 6.02 -4.11 -36.65
N LEU A 277 5.10 -3.13 -36.75
CA LEU A 277 4.60 -2.63 -38.03
C LEU A 277 5.74 -2.12 -38.90
N ALA A 278 6.64 -1.30 -38.36
CA ALA A 278 7.77 -0.77 -39.12
C ALA A 278 8.73 -1.85 -39.67
N ARG A 279 8.82 -3.02 -39.02
CA ARG A 279 9.69 -4.14 -39.44
C ARG A 279 9.02 -5.06 -40.46
N GLU A 280 7.76 -5.41 -40.24
CA GLU A 280 7.08 -6.51 -40.96
C GLU A 280 5.98 -6.03 -41.92
N LYS A 281 5.47 -4.81 -41.71
CA LYS A 281 4.33 -4.20 -42.43
C LYS A 281 4.54 -2.68 -42.60
N PRO A 282 5.64 -2.22 -43.24
CA PRO A 282 5.99 -0.81 -43.34
C PRO A 282 4.95 0.03 -44.11
N GLU A 283 4.09 -0.61 -44.89
CA GLU A 283 2.94 0.00 -45.57
C GLU A 283 1.83 0.50 -44.61
N ILE A 284 1.85 0.05 -43.34
CA ILE A 284 0.86 0.42 -42.33
C ILE A 284 1.43 1.55 -41.45
N CYS A 285 0.93 2.77 -41.66
CA CYS A 285 1.41 3.97 -40.96
C CYS A 285 0.42 4.47 -39.91
N GLU A 286 -0.86 4.13 -40.01
CA GLU A 286 -1.90 4.57 -39.08
C GLU A 286 -2.97 3.49 -38.76
N PRO A 287 -3.84 3.71 -37.75
CA PRO A 287 -4.86 2.73 -37.37
C PRO A 287 -5.85 2.35 -38.47
N SER A 288 -6.21 3.29 -39.36
CA SER A 288 -7.13 3.10 -40.50
C SER A 288 -6.59 2.13 -41.56
N ASP A 289 -5.27 1.95 -41.63
CA ASP A 289 -4.63 1.07 -42.60
C ASP A 289 -4.83 -0.41 -42.25
N TRP A 290 -5.07 -0.72 -40.97
CA TRP A 290 -5.20 -2.09 -40.47
C TRP A 290 -6.38 -2.85 -41.10
N THR A 291 -6.13 -4.10 -41.44
CA THR A 291 -7.15 -5.04 -41.94
C THR A 291 -7.39 -6.18 -40.94
N MET A 292 -8.37 -7.04 -41.25
CA MET A 292 -8.61 -8.28 -40.50
C MET A 292 -7.37 -9.21 -40.55
N GLU A 293 -6.64 -9.22 -41.66
CA GLU A 293 -5.41 -10.00 -41.82
C GLU A 293 -4.30 -9.46 -40.89
N THR A 294 -4.11 -8.14 -40.84
CA THR A 294 -3.15 -7.51 -39.91
C THR A 294 -3.44 -7.89 -38.46
N CYS A 295 -4.71 -7.96 -38.06
CA CYS A 295 -5.11 -8.39 -36.72
C CYS A 295 -4.68 -9.83 -36.42
N ALA A 296 -4.89 -10.75 -37.37
CA ALA A 296 -4.48 -12.14 -37.24
C ALA A 296 -2.95 -12.27 -37.17
N SER A 297 -2.21 -11.56 -38.04
CA SER A 297 -0.74 -11.51 -38.01
C SER A 297 -0.22 -10.96 -36.69
N PHE A 298 -0.84 -9.91 -36.15
CA PHE A 298 -0.49 -9.33 -34.86
C PHE A 298 -0.66 -10.33 -33.71
N ILE A 299 -1.81 -11.02 -33.63
CA ILE A 299 -2.04 -12.05 -32.59
C ILE A 299 -1.00 -13.18 -32.70
N ALA A 300 -0.71 -13.64 -33.92
CA ALA A 300 0.27 -14.68 -34.17
C ALA A 300 1.69 -14.24 -33.77
N MET A 301 2.06 -12.99 -34.07
CA MET A 301 3.32 -12.38 -33.61
C MET A 301 3.40 -12.36 -32.10
N VAL A 302 2.36 -11.87 -31.39
CA VAL A 302 2.35 -11.84 -29.92
C VAL A 302 2.47 -13.25 -29.32
N GLY A 303 1.92 -14.27 -29.99
CA GLY A 303 2.10 -15.67 -29.61
C GLY A 303 3.57 -16.11 -29.59
N ARG A 304 4.32 -15.72 -30.63
CA ARG A 304 5.74 -16.09 -30.85
C ARG A 304 6.74 -15.15 -30.18
N LEU A 305 6.30 -13.94 -29.80
CA LEU A 305 7.16 -12.88 -29.28
C LEU A 305 7.95 -13.30 -28.04
N LYS A 306 9.25 -13.00 -28.05
CA LYS A 306 10.17 -13.18 -26.92
C LYS A 306 10.28 -11.91 -26.08
N VAL A 307 10.71 -12.07 -24.83
CA VAL A 307 11.00 -10.94 -23.94
C VAL A 307 12.13 -10.10 -24.54
N ASP A 308 11.95 -8.78 -24.50
CA ASP A 308 12.85 -7.71 -25.00
C ASP A 308 13.04 -7.60 -26.53
N GLU A 309 12.44 -8.48 -27.33
CA GLU A 309 12.55 -8.49 -28.81
C GLU A 309 11.97 -7.24 -29.50
N LEU A 310 10.90 -6.69 -28.93
CA LEU A 310 10.30 -5.40 -29.32
C LEU A 310 10.49 -4.37 -28.19
N SER A 311 11.67 -4.26 -27.59
CA SER A 311 11.92 -3.26 -26.55
C SER A 311 12.05 -1.85 -27.15
N LEU A 312 11.66 -0.83 -26.36
CA LEU A 312 11.83 0.57 -26.70
C LEU A 312 13.19 1.03 -26.16
N ASP A 313 14.09 1.55 -27.01
CA ASP A 313 15.45 1.93 -26.62
C ASP A 313 15.49 3.14 -25.69
N THR A 314 15.75 2.91 -24.40
CA THR A 314 15.82 4.03 -23.44
C THR A 314 17.22 4.64 -23.43
N ASN A 315 17.31 5.98 -23.51
CA ASN A 315 18.52 6.82 -23.39
C ASN A 315 19.38 6.61 -22.12
N LYS A 316 19.05 5.66 -21.24
CA LYS A 316 19.77 5.34 -20.00
C LYS A 316 20.33 3.90 -19.97
N GLY A 317 20.38 3.21 -21.11
CA GLY A 317 20.72 1.79 -21.19
C GLY A 317 19.55 0.94 -20.70
N GLY A 318 18.89 0.23 -21.62
CA GLY A 318 17.74 -0.61 -21.29
C GLY A 318 18.11 -1.67 -20.26
N ARG A 319 17.37 -1.73 -19.13
CA ARG A 319 17.49 -2.85 -18.20
C ARG A 319 16.97 -4.11 -18.89
N ARG A 320 17.87 -4.93 -19.43
CA ARG A 320 17.53 -6.24 -20.01
C ARG A 320 16.92 -7.12 -18.93
N SER A 321 15.85 -7.82 -19.28
CA SER A 321 15.21 -8.78 -18.40
C SER A 321 16.08 -10.03 -18.27
N ASN A 322 16.11 -10.64 -17.08
CA ASN A 322 16.70 -11.97 -16.88
C ASN A 322 15.98 -13.06 -17.72
N ARG A 323 14.82 -12.75 -18.31
CA ARG A 323 14.07 -13.62 -19.21
C ARG A 323 14.21 -13.22 -20.68
N SER A 324 15.10 -12.29 -21.03
CA SER A 324 15.38 -11.89 -22.41
C SER A 324 15.57 -13.12 -23.31
N GLY A 325 14.94 -13.11 -24.49
CA GLY A 325 14.97 -14.24 -25.43
C GLY A 325 14.04 -15.41 -25.09
N LYS A 326 13.45 -15.47 -23.89
CA LYS A 326 12.43 -16.48 -23.54
C LYS A 326 11.04 -16.04 -24.04
N PRO A 327 10.11 -16.98 -24.31
CA PRO A 327 8.74 -16.62 -24.68
C PRO A 327 8.02 -15.79 -23.60
N LEU A 328 7.14 -14.89 -24.04
CA LEU A 328 6.27 -14.13 -23.13
C LEU A 328 5.40 -15.06 -22.25
N MET A 329 5.00 -14.57 -21.07
CA MET A 329 4.01 -15.27 -20.25
C MET A 329 2.61 -15.11 -20.85
N PRO A 330 1.69 -16.07 -20.64
CA PRO A 330 0.31 -15.96 -21.11
C PRO A 330 -0.37 -14.63 -20.78
N HIS A 331 -0.26 -14.19 -19.52
CA HIS A 331 -0.81 -12.89 -19.10
C HIS A 331 -0.18 -11.68 -19.79
N SER A 332 1.12 -11.74 -20.08
CA SER A 332 1.80 -10.66 -20.81
C SER A 332 1.31 -10.58 -22.25
N ARG A 333 1.09 -11.72 -22.92
CA ARG A 333 0.50 -11.79 -24.26
C ARG A 333 -0.91 -11.22 -24.27
N SER A 334 -1.77 -11.69 -23.37
CA SER A 334 -3.15 -11.19 -23.24
C SER A 334 -3.22 -9.68 -22.96
N ARG A 335 -2.31 -9.15 -22.14
CA ARG A 335 -2.21 -7.70 -21.91
C ARG A 335 -1.74 -6.90 -23.13
N PHE A 336 -0.83 -7.46 -23.93
CA PHE A 336 -0.39 -6.81 -25.17
C PHE A 336 -1.57 -6.71 -26.13
N VAL A 337 -2.26 -7.82 -26.39
CA VAL A 337 -3.46 -7.85 -27.24
C VAL A 337 -4.53 -6.90 -26.71
N TYR A 338 -4.78 -6.90 -25.39
CA TYR A 338 -5.72 -5.98 -24.76
C TYR A 338 -5.37 -4.49 -24.99
N ALA A 339 -4.09 -4.11 -24.88
CA ALA A 339 -3.66 -2.74 -25.06
C ALA A 339 -3.92 -2.23 -26.48
N VAL A 340 -3.56 -3.03 -27.49
CA VAL A 340 -3.80 -2.67 -28.91
C VAL A 340 -5.29 -2.67 -29.23
N ARG A 341 -6.04 -3.68 -28.78
CA ARG A 341 -7.50 -3.71 -28.94
C ARG A 341 -8.16 -2.46 -28.36
N ARG A 342 -7.76 -2.05 -27.15
CA ARG A 342 -8.32 -0.87 -26.50
C ARG A 342 -7.98 0.41 -27.27
N PHE A 343 -6.73 0.55 -27.71
CA PHE A 343 -6.32 1.68 -28.55
C PHE A 343 -7.17 1.80 -29.81
N MET A 344 -7.42 0.68 -30.51
CA MET A 344 -8.27 0.65 -31.69
C MET A 344 -9.75 0.98 -31.38
N LEU A 345 -10.29 0.45 -30.28
CA LEU A 345 -11.64 0.81 -29.82
C LEU A 345 -11.75 2.30 -29.50
N ASP A 346 -10.78 2.84 -28.76
CA ASP A 346 -10.75 4.25 -28.36
C ASP A 346 -10.63 5.14 -29.61
N TYR A 347 -9.76 4.79 -30.57
CA TYR A 347 -9.59 5.48 -31.85
C TYR A 347 -10.91 5.65 -32.62
N GLU A 348 -11.67 4.56 -32.79
CA GLU A 348 -12.95 4.60 -33.50
C GLU A 348 -14.04 5.30 -32.67
N SER A 349 -14.13 5.01 -31.37
CA SER A 349 -15.14 5.59 -30.48
C SER A 349 -15.00 7.11 -30.29
N TRP A 350 -13.78 7.63 -30.38
CA TRP A 350 -13.49 9.06 -30.30
C TRP A 350 -13.59 9.76 -31.66
N GLY A 351 -14.05 9.06 -32.70
CA GLY A 351 -14.27 9.62 -34.04
C GLY A 351 -12.99 10.04 -34.75
N TRP A 352 -11.84 9.44 -34.42
CA TRP A 352 -10.57 9.79 -35.06
C TRP A 352 -10.41 9.20 -36.46
N GLY A 353 -11.17 8.14 -36.77
CA GLY A 353 -11.26 7.52 -38.07
C GLY A 353 -12.13 6.27 -38.02
N LYS A 354 -12.31 5.61 -39.17
CA LYS A 354 -13.12 4.39 -39.30
C LYS A 354 -12.22 3.18 -39.55
N LEU A 355 -12.41 2.11 -38.78
CA LEU A 355 -11.62 0.89 -38.94
C LEU A 355 -12.25 -0.06 -39.96
N LYS A 356 -11.42 -0.84 -40.66
CA LYS A 356 -11.85 -1.87 -41.63
C LYS A 356 -12.21 -3.21 -40.95
N PHE A 357 -12.18 -3.26 -39.63
CA PHE A 357 -12.40 -4.46 -38.82
C PHE A 357 -13.03 -4.08 -37.48
N SER A 358 -13.66 -5.05 -36.81
CA SER A 358 -14.15 -4.87 -35.43
C SER A 358 -13.04 -5.21 -34.42
N PRO A 359 -12.52 -4.27 -33.61
CA PRO A 359 -11.47 -4.57 -32.63
C PRO A 359 -11.91 -5.56 -31.55
N ALA A 360 -13.18 -5.53 -31.16
CA ALA A 360 -13.72 -6.43 -30.13
C ALA A 360 -13.67 -7.91 -30.57
N ARG A 361 -13.93 -8.18 -31.87
CA ARG A 361 -13.93 -9.52 -32.44
C ARG A 361 -12.54 -9.96 -32.89
N HIS A 362 -11.89 -9.15 -33.74
CA HIS A 362 -10.65 -9.53 -34.44
C HIS A 362 -9.38 -9.35 -33.58
N LEU A 363 -9.43 -8.56 -32.50
CA LEU A 363 -8.35 -8.46 -31.50
C LEU A 363 -8.76 -9.07 -30.16
N SER A 364 -9.63 -10.08 -30.19
CA SER A 364 -9.97 -10.87 -29.02
C SER A 364 -8.76 -11.72 -28.58
N SER A 365 -8.58 -11.88 -27.27
CA SER A 365 -7.48 -12.71 -26.75
C SER A 365 -7.83 -14.19 -26.93
N PRO A 366 -7.01 -14.98 -27.66
CA PRO A 366 -7.29 -16.38 -27.93
C PRO A 366 -7.54 -17.19 -26.66
N ASP A 367 -8.46 -18.15 -26.74
CA ASP A 367 -8.74 -19.07 -25.64
C ASP A 367 -7.83 -20.30 -25.70
N THR A 368 -6.53 -20.06 -25.55
CA THR A 368 -5.51 -21.11 -25.59
C THR A 368 -4.60 -21.03 -24.36
N PRO A 369 -3.98 -22.14 -23.93
CA PRO A 369 -3.01 -22.14 -22.83
C PRO A 369 -1.84 -21.16 -23.02
N LEU A 370 -1.55 -20.79 -24.28
CA LEU A 370 -0.52 -19.83 -24.63
C LEU A 370 -0.86 -18.40 -24.20
N PHE A 371 -2.15 -18.03 -24.20
CA PHE A 371 -2.66 -16.69 -23.86
C PHE A 371 -3.35 -16.65 -22.49
N ARG A 372 -3.92 -17.76 -22.03
CA ARG A 372 -4.62 -17.86 -20.75
C ARG A 372 -3.95 -18.91 -19.87
N GLN A 373 -3.68 -18.51 -18.63
CA GLN A 373 -3.26 -19.45 -17.59
C GLN A 373 -4.51 -19.87 -16.81
N GLY A 374 -4.69 -21.17 -16.61
CA GLY A 374 -5.75 -21.70 -15.74
C GLY A 374 -5.65 -21.17 -14.31
N VAL A 375 -6.70 -21.41 -13.53
CA VAL A 375 -6.78 -21.01 -12.13
C VAL A 375 -5.69 -21.73 -11.33
N ASN A 376 -4.62 -21.02 -10.95
CA ASN A 376 -3.53 -21.56 -10.13
C ASN A 376 -3.31 -20.67 -8.89
N PRO A 377 -4.10 -20.88 -7.81
CA PRO A 377 -3.99 -20.11 -6.59
C PRO A 377 -2.64 -20.41 -5.91
N ARG A 378 -1.74 -19.41 -5.91
CA ARG A 378 -0.40 -19.53 -5.30
C ARG A 378 -0.44 -19.30 -3.78
N VAL A 379 -1.17 -20.14 -3.08
CA VAL A 379 -1.27 -20.15 -1.61
C VAL A 379 0.10 -20.46 -0.99
N ILE A 380 0.42 -19.80 0.12
CA ILE A 380 1.58 -20.10 0.98
C ILE A 380 1.33 -21.41 1.71
N ASP A 381 2.35 -22.25 1.85
CA ASP A 381 2.22 -23.54 2.56
C ASP A 381 1.65 -23.34 3.98
N ASP A 382 0.72 -24.22 4.39
CA ASP A 382 -0.06 -24.00 5.62
C ASP A 382 0.80 -23.86 6.89
N PRO A 383 1.85 -24.68 7.11
CA PRO A 383 2.73 -24.49 8.27
C PRO A 383 3.45 -23.14 8.26
N VAL A 384 3.82 -22.67 7.06
CA VAL A 384 4.46 -21.36 6.88
C VAL A 384 3.47 -20.24 7.15
N TRP A 385 2.24 -20.36 6.62
CA TRP A 385 1.18 -19.37 6.86
C TRP A 385 0.80 -19.25 8.34
N LEU A 386 0.64 -20.37 9.05
CA LEU A 386 0.33 -20.37 10.49
C LEU A 386 1.44 -19.71 11.31
N LYS A 387 2.71 -19.99 10.99
CA LYS A 387 3.85 -19.32 11.62
C LYS A 387 3.88 -17.81 11.34
N LEU A 388 3.48 -17.37 10.13
CA LEU A 388 3.35 -15.93 9.82
C LEU A 388 2.20 -15.27 10.59
N VAL A 389 1.07 -15.95 10.75
CA VAL A 389 -0.05 -15.49 11.59
C VAL A 389 0.43 -15.34 13.05
N TRP A 390 1.09 -16.36 13.60
CA TRP A 390 1.68 -16.29 14.94
C TRP A 390 2.69 -15.14 15.06
N ALA A 391 3.60 -15.00 14.11
CA ALA A 391 4.59 -13.93 14.11
C ALA A 391 3.95 -12.54 14.08
N SER A 392 2.84 -12.37 13.34
CA SER A 392 2.13 -11.09 13.24
C SER A 392 1.58 -10.59 14.58
N LEU A 393 1.22 -11.52 15.47
CA LEU A 393 0.75 -11.21 16.83
C LEU A 393 1.89 -11.05 17.84
N ASN A 394 3.10 -11.47 17.50
CA ASN A 394 4.25 -11.57 18.42
C ASN A 394 5.46 -10.73 18.00
N LEU A 395 5.28 -9.74 17.10
CA LEU A 395 6.34 -8.81 16.71
C LEU A 395 6.76 -7.92 17.88
N ARG A 396 8.08 -7.76 18.05
CA ARG A 396 8.74 -6.97 19.09
C ARG A 396 9.68 -5.94 18.48
N LYS A 397 10.19 -5.04 19.32
CA LYS A 397 11.14 -3.99 18.90
C LYS A 397 12.45 -4.56 18.37
N GLU A 398 12.91 -5.68 18.92
CA GLU A 398 14.12 -6.40 18.49
C GLU A 398 14.02 -6.98 17.07
N ASP A 399 12.81 -7.19 16.55
CA ASP A 399 12.59 -7.79 15.22
C ASP A 399 12.72 -6.75 14.08
N LEU A 400 12.91 -5.47 14.41
CA LEU A 400 13.02 -4.40 13.43
C LEU A 400 14.40 -4.46 12.75
N LEU A 401 14.40 -4.77 11.44
CA LEU A 401 15.61 -4.83 10.60
C LEU A 401 16.39 -3.51 10.52
N SER A 402 15.79 -2.39 10.94
CA SER A 402 16.40 -1.06 11.01
C SER A 402 15.57 -0.15 11.92
N GLU A 403 16.22 0.66 12.76
CA GLU A 403 15.56 1.69 13.57
C GLU A 403 14.90 2.81 12.74
N ILE A 404 15.18 2.89 11.43
CA ILE A 404 14.96 4.12 10.65
C ILE A 404 13.59 4.15 9.95
N HIS A 405 12.86 3.04 9.85
CA HIS A 405 11.68 2.97 8.97
C HIS A 405 10.44 2.40 9.64
N TYR A 406 9.64 3.33 10.19
CA TYR A 406 8.28 3.20 10.74
C TYR A 406 8.18 2.68 12.19
N PRO A 407 7.26 3.23 13.02
CA PRO A 407 7.02 2.76 14.37
C PRO A 407 6.60 1.28 14.43
N LEU A 408 6.95 0.60 15.52
CA LEU A 408 6.62 -0.82 15.73
C LEU A 408 5.10 -1.06 15.67
N SER A 409 4.32 -0.24 16.38
CA SER A 409 2.86 -0.30 16.41
C SER A 409 2.24 -0.24 15.01
N MET A 410 2.77 0.62 14.14
CA MET A 410 2.38 0.72 12.74
C MET A 410 2.63 -0.58 11.97
N LEU A 411 3.81 -1.17 12.15
CA LEU A 411 4.19 -2.43 11.48
C LEU A 411 3.39 -3.62 12.01
N GLN A 412 3.11 -3.67 13.32
CA GLN A 412 2.22 -4.66 13.93
C GLN A 412 0.80 -4.57 13.35
N ALA A 413 0.21 -3.37 13.29
CA ALA A 413 -1.09 -3.17 12.69
C ALA A 413 -1.13 -3.60 11.21
N MET A 414 -0.09 -3.29 10.43
CA MET A 414 0.03 -3.77 9.04
C MET A 414 0.11 -5.28 8.94
N ALA A 415 0.94 -5.92 9.76
CA ALA A 415 1.13 -7.36 9.77
C ALA A 415 -0.18 -8.07 10.08
N VAL A 416 -0.88 -7.65 11.13
CA VAL A 416 -2.15 -8.23 11.57
C VAL A 416 -3.25 -8.02 10.54
N ILE A 417 -3.38 -6.82 9.95
CA ILE A 417 -4.35 -6.60 8.86
C ILE A 417 -4.02 -7.49 7.65
N TRP A 418 -2.74 -7.63 7.30
CA TRP A 418 -2.33 -8.45 6.17
C TRP A 418 -2.65 -9.94 6.37
N THR A 419 -2.43 -10.49 7.57
CA THR A 419 -2.66 -11.91 7.89
C THR A 419 -4.15 -12.21 8.17
N HIS A 420 -4.88 -11.31 8.84
CA HIS A 420 -6.26 -11.59 9.30
C HIS A 420 -7.37 -10.99 8.43
N ALA A 421 -7.06 -10.00 7.57
CA ALA A 421 -8.09 -9.33 6.76
C ALA A 421 -7.98 -9.59 5.25
N GLY A 422 -7.01 -10.36 4.76
CA GLY A 422 -6.96 -10.79 3.34
C GLY A 422 -7.10 -9.65 2.31
N LEU A 423 -6.63 -8.44 2.63
CA LEU A 423 -6.78 -7.27 1.76
C LEU A 423 -5.77 -7.31 0.60
N ARG A 424 -6.12 -6.66 -0.52
CA ARG A 424 -5.10 -6.33 -1.52
C ARG A 424 -4.16 -5.28 -0.93
N GLN A 425 -2.90 -5.32 -1.35
CA GLN A 425 -1.90 -4.33 -0.95
C GLN A 425 -2.38 -2.88 -1.12
N ASN A 426 -3.01 -2.55 -2.26
CA ASN A 426 -3.56 -1.19 -2.46
C ASN A 426 -4.78 -0.86 -1.59
N GLU A 427 -5.53 -1.85 -1.11
CA GLU A 427 -6.68 -1.66 -0.21
C GLU A 427 -6.17 -1.38 1.20
N LEU A 428 -5.24 -2.22 1.69
CA LEU A 428 -4.58 -2.05 3.00
C LEU A 428 -3.95 -0.66 3.14
N MET A 429 -3.21 -0.23 2.11
CA MET A 429 -2.48 1.04 2.13
C MET A 429 -3.38 2.28 2.05
N ARG A 430 -4.66 2.09 1.71
CA ARG A 430 -5.67 3.15 1.58
C ARG A 430 -6.74 3.12 2.65
N LEU A 431 -6.61 2.25 3.66
CA LEU A 431 -7.48 2.28 4.83
C LEU A 431 -7.43 3.67 5.48
N THR A 432 -8.59 4.20 5.87
CA THR A 432 -8.71 5.47 6.60
C THR A 432 -8.59 5.23 8.10
N MET A 433 -8.36 6.28 8.90
CA MET A 433 -8.27 6.13 10.37
C MET A 433 -9.52 5.49 11.01
N ASN A 434 -10.69 5.74 10.43
CA ASN A 434 -11.97 5.22 10.94
C ASN A 434 -12.38 3.92 10.22
N CYS A 435 -11.43 3.16 9.68
CA CYS A 435 -11.75 2.00 8.87
C CYS A 435 -12.34 0.83 9.66
N ILE A 436 -12.28 0.82 10.99
CA ILE A 436 -12.73 -0.30 11.81
C ILE A 436 -13.74 0.12 12.87
N THR A 437 -14.87 -0.57 12.91
CA THR A 437 -15.95 -0.36 13.90
C THR A 437 -16.16 -1.64 14.70
N PRO A 438 -16.21 -1.60 16.04
CA PRO A 438 -16.46 -2.80 16.84
C PRO A 438 -17.89 -3.33 16.63
N GLN A 439 -18.08 -4.65 16.78
CA GLN A 439 -19.42 -5.23 16.93
C GLN A 439 -20.01 -4.77 18.27
N ALA A 440 -21.09 -3.98 18.22
CA ALA A 440 -21.73 -3.42 19.41
C ALA A 440 -22.70 -4.41 20.08
N ASP A 441 -23.46 -5.16 19.27
CA ASP A 441 -24.53 -6.04 19.74
C ASP A 441 -24.22 -7.52 19.50
N ASP A 442 -24.85 -8.39 20.28
CA ASP A 442 -24.80 -9.83 20.07
C ASP A 442 -25.45 -10.22 18.73
N ILE A 443 -24.85 -11.16 18.00
CA ILE A 443 -25.40 -11.67 16.75
C ILE A 443 -26.02 -13.05 17.02
N LEU A 444 -27.34 -13.15 16.83
CA LEU A 444 -28.05 -14.42 16.90
C LEU A 444 -27.88 -15.20 15.60
N GLN A 445 -27.40 -16.43 15.70
CA GLN A 445 -27.25 -17.37 14.58
C GLN A 445 -28.56 -18.16 14.38
N GLU A 446 -28.82 -18.60 13.14
CA GLU A 446 -30.01 -19.40 12.79
C GLU A 446 -30.08 -20.75 13.54
N ASN A 447 -28.96 -21.25 14.04
CA ASN A 447 -28.85 -22.48 14.83
C ASN A 447 -29.09 -22.27 16.36
N GLY A 448 -29.46 -21.05 16.78
CA GLY A 448 -29.68 -20.70 18.19
C GLY A 448 -28.41 -20.32 18.98
N GLY A 449 -27.22 -20.30 18.35
CA GLY A 449 -25.99 -19.80 18.97
C GLY A 449 -25.91 -18.27 18.97
N ALA A 450 -25.36 -17.66 20.01
CA ALA A 450 -25.08 -16.22 20.06
C ALA A 450 -23.58 -15.94 19.89
N ILE A 451 -23.23 -14.99 19.03
CA ILE A 451 -21.88 -14.41 18.97
C ILE A 451 -21.85 -13.16 19.85
N PRO A 452 -21.15 -13.17 21.00
CA PRO A 452 -21.12 -12.05 21.91
C PRO A 452 -20.58 -10.77 21.26
N ALA A 453 -21.07 -9.62 21.70
CA ALA A 453 -20.54 -8.31 21.36
C ALA A 453 -19.02 -8.24 21.60
N GLY A 454 -18.31 -7.55 20.71
CA GLY A 454 -16.85 -7.45 20.75
C GLY A 454 -16.07 -8.67 20.23
N THR A 455 -16.73 -9.75 19.78
CA THR A 455 -16.03 -10.91 19.20
C THR A 455 -15.37 -10.56 17.85
N LEU A 456 -16.07 -9.77 17.02
CA LEU A 456 -15.57 -9.32 15.72
C LEU A 456 -15.64 -7.80 15.57
N CYS A 457 -15.08 -7.31 14.47
CA CYS A 457 -15.18 -5.92 14.06
C CYS A 457 -15.51 -5.83 12.57
N TYR A 458 -16.13 -4.72 12.18
CA TYR A 458 -16.45 -4.41 10.80
C TYR A 458 -15.37 -3.52 10.20
N LEU A 459 -14.67 -4.05 9.19
CA LEU A 459 -13.63 -3.35 8.44
C LEU A 459 -14.21 -2.75 7.15
N SER A 460 -14.18 -1.43 7.07
CA SER A 460 -14.52 -0.65 5.88
C SER A 460 -13.35 -0.63 4.90
N VAL A 461 -13.50 -1.35 3.80
CA VAL A 461 -12.48 -1.49 2.74
C VAL A 461 -12.75 -0.48 1.63
N PRO A 462 -11.78 0.39 1.29
CA PRO A 462 -11.96 1.40 0.25
C PRO A 462 -12.08 0.77 -1.15
N ALA A 463 -12.71 1.48 -2.08
CA ALA A 463 -12.93 1.01 -3.45
C ALA A 463 -11.63 0.54 -4.13
N GLY A 464 -11.68 -0.66 -4.73
CA GLY A 464 -10.55 -1.36 -5.32
C GLY A 464 -10.35 -1.06 -6.81
N LYS A 465 -9.75 -2.01 -7.55
CA LYS A 465 -9.58 -1.92 -9.03
C LYS A 465 -10.87 -2.24 -9.78
N THR A 466 -11.66 -3.15 -9.24
CA THR A 466 -12.87 -3.70 -9.85
C THR A 466 -14.03 -3.77 -8.86
N SER A 467 -13.80 -3.40 -7.60
CA SER A 467 -14.74 -3.54 -6.50
C SER A 467 -15.13 -2.18 -5.95
N LYS A 468 -16.43 -2.00 -5.67
CA LYS A 468 -16.95 -0.87 -4.89
C LYS A 468 -16.37 -0.92 -3.47
N ALA A 469 -16.46 0.19 -2.73
CA ALA A 469 -16.18 0.15 -1.30
C ALA A 469 -17.15 -0.82 -0.63
N PHE A 470 -16.68 -1.59 0.36
CA PHE A 470 -17.47 -2.61 1.02
C PHE A 470 -17.01 -2.79 2.46
N VAL A 471 -17.89 -3.34 3.29
CA VAL A 471 -17.61 -3.63 4.70
C VAL A 471 -17.54 -5.14 4.87
N LYS A 472 -16.65 -5.61 5.74
CA LYS A 472 -16.55 -7.04 6.05
C LYS A 472 -16.21 -7.33 7.51
N PRO A 473 -16.66 -8.48 8.05
CA PRO A 473 -16.26 -8.91 9.39
C PRO A 473 -14.79 -9.35 9.40
N VAL A 474 -14.08 -8.97 10.46
CA VAL A 474 -12.72 -9.41 10.80
C VAL A 474 -12.63 -9.66 12.30
N SER A 475 -11.66 -10.43 12.77
CA SER A 475 -11.46 -10.68 14.20
C SER A 475 -11.18 -9.37 14.96
N ALA A 476 -11.69 -9.26 16.19
CA ALA A 476 -11.45 -8.11 17.07
C ALA A 476 -9.96 -7.83 17.36
N VAL A 477 -9.09 -8.83 17.18
CA VAL A 477 -7.64 -8.65 17.26
C VAL A 477 -7.14 -7.58 16.29
N VAL A 478 -7.77 -7.44 15.12
CA VAL A 478 -7.40 -6.41 14.14
C VAL A 478 -7.61 -5.01 14.73
N LYS A 479 -8.74 -4.79 15.41
CA LYS A 479 -9.05 -3.51 16.06
C LYS A 479 -8.05 -3.18 17.16
N LYS A 480 -7.68 -4.15 17.99
CA LYS A 480 -6.66 -3.95 19.05
C LYS A 480 -5.37 -3.32 18.50
N TYR A 481 -4.79 -3.88 17.45
CA TYR A 481 -3.54 -3.35 16.89
C TYR A 481 -3.73 -2.06 16.11
N VAL A 482 -4.89 -1.86 15.49
CA VAL A 482 -5.25 -0.57 14.87
C VAL A 482 -5.32 0.53 15.93
N ASP A 483 -5.96 0.28 17.07
CA ASP A 483 -6.10 1.26 18.16
C ASP A 483 -4.73 1.59 18.79
N ILE A 484 -3.86 0.59 18.99
CA ILE A 484 -2.47 0.82 19.44
C ILE A 484 -1.75 1.76 18.48
N TRP A 485 -1.81 1.50 17.17
CA TRP A 485 -1.18 2.41 16.20
C TRP A 485 -1.83 3.79 16.21
N LEU A 486 -3.16 3.91 16.26
CA LEU A 486 -3.84 5.19 16.28
C LEU A 486 -3.46 6.04 17.50
N SER A 487 -3.18 5.43 18.65
CA SER A 487 -2.71 6.14 19.85
C SER A 487 -1.31 6.74 19.71
N GLU A 488 -0.42 6.11 18.93
CA GLU A 488 0.95 6.58 18.67
C GLU A 488 1.08 7.40 17.39
N ARG A 489 0.08 7.32 16.49
CA ARG A 489 0.09 7.98 15.20
C ARG A 489 0.08 9.50 15.40
N PRO A 490 1.03 10.25 14.81
CA PRO A 490 1.07 11.70 14.95
C PRO A 490 -0.24 12.38 14.47
N GLN A 491 -0.79 13.27 15.29
CA GLN A 491 -2.11 13.88 15.10
C GLN A 491 -2.12 14.94 13.97
N GLU A 492 -1.04 15.71 13.84
CA GLU A 492 -0.92 16.87 12.93
C GLU A 492 -0.68 16.49 11.45
N GLN A 493 -1.02 15.26 11.07
CA GLN A 493 -0.79 14.77 9.72
C GLN A 493 -1.91 15.19 8.76
N ALA A 494 -1.56 15.99 7.77
CA ALA A 494 -2.48 16.50 6.74
C ALA A 494 -3.19 15.39 5.95
N ALA A 495 -4.42 15.66 5.51
CA ALA A 495 -5.15 14.76 4.64
C ALA A 495 -4.50 14.68 3.25
N LEU A 496 -4.39 13.47 2.72
CA LEU A 496 -3.78 13.18 1.43
C LEU A 496 -4.87 12.86 0.40
N THR A 497 -4.61 13.20 -0.86
CA THR A 497 -5.53 12.88 -1.95
C THR A 497 -5.46 11.39 -2.24
N ASP A 498 -6.59 10.71 -2.16
CA ASP A 498 -6.72 9.35 -2.64
C ASP A 498 -6.73 9.33 -4.18
N GLU A 499 -5.73 8.71 -4.79
CA GLU A 499 -5.60 8.57 -6.25
C GLU A 499 -6.76 7.80 -6.91
N ARG A 500 -7.67 7.20 -6.14
CA ARG A 500 -8.83 6.45 -6.68
C ARG A 500 -10.14 7.20 -6.60
N THR A 501 -10.40 7.91 -5.51
CA THR A 501 -11.66 8.63 -5.29
C THR A 501 -11.49 10.14 -5.55
N GLY A 502 -10.26 10.66 -5.52
CA GLY A 502 -9.98 12.09 -5.59
C GLY A 502 -10.17 12.82 -4.25
N GLU A 503 -10.73 12.15 -3.25
CA GLU A 503 -11.05 12.73 -1.95
C GLU A 503 -9.80 12.95 -1.09
N LYS A 504 -9.88 13.94 -0.21
CA LYS A 504 -8.87 14.19 0.82
C LYS A 504 -9.17 13.31 2.03
N VAL A 505 -8.32 12.32 2.30
CA VAL A 505 -8.48 11.37 3.39
C VAL A 505 -7.26 11.32 4.29
N ARG A 506 -7.47 11.05 5.58
CA ARG A 506 -6.39 10.72 6.51
C ARG A 506 -6.22 9.20 6.50
N PHE A 507 -5.13 8.73 5.88
CA PHE A 507 -4.85 7.30 5.84
C PHE A 507 -4.46 6.79 7.23
N LEU A 508 -4.90 5.57 7.55
CA LEU A 508 -4.49 4.79 8.71
C LEU A 508 -2.97 4.72 8.73
N PHE A 509 -2.39 4.24 7.63
CA PHE A 509 -0.95 4.11 7.48
C PHE A 509 -0.34 5.37 6.86
N GLN A 510 -0.18 6.38 7.69
CA GLN A 510 0.50 7.64 7.35
C GLN A 510 1.48 7.98 8.47
N ASN A 511 2.73 8.24 8.10
CA ASN A 511 3.76 8.68 9.03
C ASN A 511 4.65 9.72 8.34
N ARG A 512 5.17 10.72 9.07
CA ARG A 512 6.03 11.77 8.50
C ARG A 512 5.33 12.56 7.38
N GLY A 513 4.01 12.74 7.51
CA GLY A 513 3.17 13.42 6.50
C GLY A 513 3.03 12.68 5.18
N LYS A 514 3.46 11.40 5.10
CA LYS A 514 3.53 10.63 3.86
C LYS A 514 2.75 9.32 3.97
N PRO A 515 2.15 8.85 2.86
CA PRO A 515 1.67 7.48 2.81
C PRO A 515 2.87 6.55 2.80
N VAL A 516 2.70 5.38 3.40
CA VAL A 516 3.71 4.32 3.38
C VAL A 516 4.09 3.88 1.97
N GLY A 517 5.33 3.42 1.84
CA GLY A 517 5.89 3.00 0.56
C GLY A 517 5.11 1.84 -0.05
N ARG A 518 4.87 1.89 -1.37
CA ARG A 518 4.04 0.88 -2.05
C ARG A 518 4.50 -0.55 -1.79
N ASP A 519 5.81 -0.80 -1.67
CA ASP A 519 6.40 -2.14 -1.57
C ASP A 519 6.66 -2.57 -0.11
N ILE A 520 6.17 -1.82 0.89
CA ILE A 520 6.44 -2.05 2.32
C ILE A 520 6.08 -3.46 2.80
N ILE A 521 4.96 -4.01 2.33
CA ILE A 521 4.55 -5.35 2.74
C ILE A 521 5.57 -6.40 2.28
N ASN A 522 6.03 -6.32 1.03
CA ASN A 522 6.95 -7.31 0.46
C ASN A 522 8.41 -7.12 0.90
N LEU A 523 8.84 -5.88 1.10
CA LEU A 523 10.25 -5.55 1.39
C LEU A 523 10.53 -5.30 2.86
N THR A 524 9.50 -5.21 3.71
CA THR A 524 9.67 -4.91 5.14
C THR A 524 8.83 -5.82 6.01
N VAL A 525 7.49 -5.80 5.89
CA VAL A 525 6.61 -6.57 6.79
C VAL A 525 6.85 -8.07 6.66
N ILE A 526 6.86 -8.62 5.44
CA ILE A 526 7.09 -10.05 5.21
C ILE A 526 8.47 -10.48 5.72
N PRO A 527 9.59 -9.82 5.36
CA PRO A 527 10.91 -10.14 5.92
C PRO A 527 10.97 -10.13 7.44
N VAL A 528 10.37 -9.13 8.10
CA VAL A 528 10.33 -9.03 9.57
C VAL A 528 9.54 -10.20 10.18
N LEU A 529 8.40 -10.57 9.58
CA LEU A 529 7.62 -11.73 10.03
C LEU A 529 8.36 -13.05 9.84
N CYS A 530 9.04 -13.23 8.70
CA CYS A 530 9.87 -14.40 8.43
C CYS A 530 11.02 -14.52 9.43
N ALA A 531 11.73 -13.43 9.72
CA ALA A 531 12.78 -13.39 10.72
C ALA A 531 12.25 -13.78 12.11
N ARG A 532 11.12 -13.20 12.54
CA ARG A 532 10.47 -13.54 13.82
C ARG A 532 10.03 -14.99 13.90
N ALA A 533 9.55 -15.55 12.79
CA ALA A 533 9.13 -16.95 12.72
C ALA A 533 10.31 -17.95 12.60
N GLY A 534 11.54 -17.47 12.46
CA GLY A 534 12.71 -18.32 12.22
C GLY A 534 12.63 -19.06 10.89
N MET A 535 12.12 -18.41 9.83
CA MET A 535 11.87 -19.02 8.52
C MET A 535 12.41 -18.18 7.35
N PRO A 536 12.71 -18.82 6.20
CA PRO A 536 13.09 -18.09 4.99
C PRO A 536 11.93 -17.24 4.42
N ALA A 537 12.28 -16.27 3.57
CA ALA A 537 11.33 -15.41 2.87
C ALA A 537 10.68 -16.09 1.63
N GLU A 538 10.81 -17.40 1.53
CA GLU A 538 10.28 -18.24 0.46
C GLU A 538 9.79 -19.58 1.03
N ASP A 539 8.86 -20.22 0.33
CA ASP A 539 8.36 -21.56 0.63
C ASP A 539 8.54 -22.49 -0.59
N SER A 540 7.90 -23.66 -0.58
CA SER A 540 8.01 -24.64 -1.69
C SER A 540 7.61 -24.09 -3.07
N ARG A 541 6.94 -22.94 -3.11
CA ARG A 541 6.44 -22.28 -4.35
C ARG A 541 7.16 -20.97 -4.65
N GLY A 542 8.26 -20.70 -3.96
CA GLY A 542 9.13 -19.54 -4.14
C GLY A 542 8.79 -18.38 -3.19
N PRO A 543 9.12 -17.13 -3.58
CA PRO A 543 9.04 -16.00 -2.67
C PRO A 543 7.66 -15.76 -2.07
N ILE A 544 7.61 -15.45 -0.77
CA ILE A 544 6.41 -15.03 -0.07
C ILE A 544 6.08 -13.59 -0.49
N THR A 545 4.83 -13.34 -0.87
CA THR A 545 4.40 -12.00 -1.32
C THR A 545 3.02 -11.66 -0.77
N SER A 546 2.70 -10.36 -0.73
CA SER A 546 1.42 -9.85 -0.24
C SER A 546 0.22 -10.50 -0.96
N HIS A 547 0.33 -10.72 -2.27
CA HIS A 547 -0.71 -11.37 -3.06
C HIS A 547 -0.92 -12.84 -2.67
N ARG A 548 0.17 -13.56 -2.37
CA ARG A 548 0.10 -14.95 -1.91
C ARG A 548 -0.52 -15.03 -0.52
N GLY A 549 -0.19 -14.10 0.38
CA GLY A 549 -0.81 -13.99 1.70
C GLY A 549 -2.33 -13.79 1.64
N ARG A 550 -2.81 -12.95 0.72
CA ARG A 550 -4.26 -12.83 0.47
C ARG A 550 -4.89 -14.16 0.04
N ALA A 551 -4.25 -14.90 -0.87
CA ALA A 551 -4.75 -16.22 -1.28
C ALA A 551 -4.78 -17.20 -0.11
N SER A 552 -3.76 -17.18 0.75
CA SER A 552 -3.72 -18.00 1.97
C SER A 552 -4.81 -17.65 2.95
N ALA A 553 -5.06 -16.36 3.22
CA ALA A 553 -6.15 -15.94 4.10
C ALA A 553 -7.52 -16.40 3.60
N VAL A 554 -7.79 -16.23 2.30
CA VAL A 554 -9.06 -16.68 1.68
C VAL A 554 -9.18 -18.20 1.69
N THR A 555 -8.10 -18.92 1.37
CA THR A 555 -8.09 -20.39 1.42
C THR A 555 -8.28 -20.91 2.84
N ALA A 556 -7.68 -20.28 3.85
CA ALA A 556 -7.86 -20.67 5.25
C ALA A 556 -9.33 -20.59 5.68
N LEU A 557 -10.05 -19.52 5.30
CA LEU A 557 -11.50 -19.38 5.59
C LEU A 557 -12.36 -20.42 4.85
N ALA A 558 -11.92 -20.87 3.67
CA ALA A 558 -12.60 -21.89 2.88
C ALA A 558 -12.35 -23.33 3.38
N SER A 559 -11.23 -23.58 4.06
CA SER A 559 -10.77 -24.93 4.41
C SER A 559 -11.22 -25.42 5.79
N VAL A 560 -11.80 -24.57 6.63
CA VAL A 560 -12.34 -24.96 7.94
C VAL A 560 -13.62 -25.79 7.77
N THR A 561 -13.85 -26.76 8.67
CA THR A 561 -15.12 -27.51 8.75
C THR A 561 -16.28 -26.55 9.02
N GLY A 562 -17.26 -26.48 8.10
CA GLY A 562 -18.31 -25.46 8.17
C GLY A 562 -17.82 -24.05 7.82
N GLY A 563 -16.69 -23.94 7.11
CA GLY A 563 -16.13 -22.68 6.64
C GLY A 563 -17.02 -21.99 5.59
N MET A 564 -16.61 -20.80 5.19
CA MET A 564 -17.42 -19.93 4.32
C MET A 564 -17.63 -20.56 2.94
N SER A 565 -18.86 -20.48 2.43
CA SER A 565 -19.22 -20.83 1.06
C SER A 565 -18.53 -19.92 0.03
N LEU A 566 -18.50 -20.35 -1.24
CA LEU A 566 -17.90 -19.57 -2.33
C LEU A 566 -18.54 -18.17 -2.46
N HIS A 567 -19.86 -18.07 -2.26
CA HIS A 567 -20.58 -16.79 -2.31
C HIS A 567 -20.16 -15.87 -1.15
N GLU A 568 -20.09 -16.38 0.07
CA GLU A 568 -19.66 -15.60 1.23
C GLU A 568 -18.20 -15.17 1.10
N LEU A 569 -17.31 -16.04 0.61
CA LEU A 569 -15.92 -15.70 0.32
C LEU A 569 -15.80 -14.64 -0.79
N MET A 570 -16.69 -14.67 -1.78
CA MET A 570 -16.76 -13.64 -2.83
C MET A 570 -17.10 -12.27 -2.22
N GLN A 571 -18.10 -12.21 -1.33
CA GLN A 571 -18.47 -10.99 -0.61
C GLN A 571 -17.34 -10.51 0.32
N TRP A 572 -16.76 -11.41 1.13
CA TRP A 572 -15.68 -11.08 2.06
C TRP A 572 -14.39 -10.63 1.36
N SER A 573 -14.13 -11.15 0.16
CA SER A 573 -12.99 -10.74 -0.66
C SER A 573 -13.26 -9.47 -1.48
N GLY A 574 -14.50 -9.02 -1.58
CA GLY A 574 -14.91 -7.92 -2.45
C GLY A 574 -14.68 -8.24 -3.93
N HIS A 575 -15.04 -9.46 -4.35
CA HIS A 575 -14.96 -9.88 -5.74
C HIS A 575 -16.30 -9.69 -6.44
N SER A 576 -16.27 -9.21 -7.69
CA SER A 576 -17.48 -9.02 -8.51
C SER A 576 -17.94 -10.29 -9.21
N SER A 577 -17.13 -11.36 -9.21
CA SER A 577 -17.45 -12.63 -9.84
C SER A 577 -16.84 -13.81 -9.08
N ALA A 578 -17.56 -14.93 -9.05
CA ALA A 578 -17.11 -16.17 -8.44
C ALA A 578 -15.80 -16.69 -9.08
N GLN A 579 -15.65 -16.53 -10.40
CA GLN A 579 -14.42 -16.86 -11.12
C GLN A 579 -13.18 -16.14 -10.55
N SER A 580 -13.34 -14.87 -10.14
CA SER A 580 -12.25 -14.12 -9.50
C SER A 580 -11.87 -14.71 -8.14
N THR A 581 -12.84 -15.23 -7.39
CA THR A 581 -12.61 -15.88 -6.09
C THR A 581 -11.91 -17.23 -6.25
N MET A 582 -12.24 -18.01 -7.28
CA MET A 582 -11.58 -19.28 -7.58
C MET A 582 -10.06 -19.12 -7.77
N HIS A 583 -9.58 -17.98 -8.28
CA HIS A 583 -8.13 -17.68 -8.38
C HIS A 583 -7.39 -17.58 -7.04
N TYR A 584 -8.11 -17.57 -5.91
CA TYR A 584 -7.54 -17.49 -4.57
C TYR A 584 -7.80 -18.73 -3.71
N ILE A 585 -8.70 -19.64 -4.11
CA ILE A 585 -9.08 -20.80 -3.30
C ILE A 585 -8.37 -22.05 -3.82
N ARG A 586 -7.52 -22.67 -2.98
CA ARG A 586 -6.97 -24.00 -3.25
C ARG A 586 -7.79 -25.07 -2.53
N ILE A 587 -8.48 -25.92 -3.28
CA ILE A 587 -9.08 -27.14 -2.73
C ILE A 587 -7.98 -28.19 -2.58
N ARG A 588 -7.82 -28.76 -1.38
CA ARG A 588 -6.88 -29.87 -1.17
C ARG A 588 -7.50 -31.16 -1.70
N PRO A 589 -6.73 -32.06 -2.35
CA PRO A 589 -7.24 -33.37 -2.75
C PRO A 589 -7.85 -34.16 -1.59
N THR A 590 -7.25 -34.09 -0.40
CA THR A 590 -7.77 -34.73 0.82
C THR A 590 -9.07 -34.10 1.31
N GLN A 591 -9.20 -32.77 1.21
CA GLN A 591 -10.45 -32.07 1.54
C GLN A 591 -11.55 -32.40 0.54
N LEU A 592 -11.22 -32.49 -0.75
CA LEU A 592 -12.14 -32.93 -1.79
C LEU A 592 -12.58 -34.38 -1.55
N ALA A 593 -11.65 -35.27 -1.24
CA ALA A 593 -11.95 -36.66 -0.90
C ALA A 593 -12.82 -36.76 0.36
N ALA A 594 -12.52 -36.01 1.43
CA ALA A 594 -13.33 -35.99 2.64
C ALA A 594 -14.73 -35.40 2.40
N SER A 595 -14.84 -34.35 1.58
CA SER A 595 -16.12 -33.75 1.20
C SER A 595 -16.93 -34.70 0.31
N PHE A 596 -16.25 -35.40 -0.60
CA PHE A 596 -16.84 -36.46 -1.41
C PHE A 596 -17.34 -37.58 -0.51
N VAL A 597 -16.52 -38.16 0.36
CA VAL A 597 -16.93 -39.21 1.31
C VAL A 597 -18.09 -38.75 2.20
N LYS A 598 -18.13 -37.49 2.64
CA LYS A 598 -19.26 -36.95 3.40
C LYS A 598 -20.54 -36.91 2.55
N ALA A 599 -20.46 -36.47 1.30
CA ALA A 599 -21.60 -36.43 0.38
C ALA A 599 -22.03 -37.85 -0.04
N ASP A 600 -21.07 -38.73 -0.26
CA ASP A 600 -21.22 -40.12 -0.64
C ASP A 600 -21.81 -40.95 0.51
N ARG A 601 -21.44 -40.66 1.78
CA ARG A 601 -22.13 -41.21 2.97
C ARG A 601 -23.59 -40.80 3.07
N VAL A 602 -23.94 -39.58 2.65
CA VAL A 602 -25.37 -39.17 2.58
C VAL A 602 -26.08 -39.93 1.45
N ALA A 603 -25.40 -40.18 0.33
CA ALA A 603 -25.90 -41.05 -0.73
C ALA A 603 -26.01 -42.52 -0.30
N HIS A 604 -25.11 -43.01 0.56
CA HIS A 604 -25.07 -44.39 1.06
C HIS A 604 -25.90 -44.63 2.33
N MET A 605 -26.23 -43.60 3.11
CA MET A 605 -27.28 -43.67 4.14
C MET A 605 -28.66 -43.95 3.52
N ILE A 606 -28.80 -43.73 2.21
CA ILE A 606 -29.84 -44.32 1.38
C ILE A 606 -29.36 -45.72 0.98
N SER A 607 -29.15 -46.62 1.94
CA SER A 607 -28.88 -48.02 1.64
C SER A 607 -30.18 -48.68 1.22
N VAL A 608 -30.53 -48.50 -0.05
CA VAL A 608 -31.52 -49.31 -0.75
C VAL A 608 -30.98 -50.73 -0.80
N LEU A 609 -31.60 -51.64 -0.05
CA LEU A 609 -31.46 -53.06 -0.35
C LEU A 609 -32.30 -53.33 -1.60
N ILE A 610 -31.63 -53.52 -2.74
CA ILE A 610 -32.24 -54.12 -3.92
C ILE A 610 -32.25 -55.62 -3.63
N ASP A 611 -33.41 -56.15 -3.28
CA ASP A 611 -33.56 -57.60 -3.13
C ASP A 611 -33.54 -58.23 -4.53
N HIS A 612 -32.68 -59.22 -4.73
CA HIS A 612 -32.58 -60.00 -5.97
C HIS A 612 -33.56 -61.20 -5.97
N ASP A 613 -34.69 -61.08 -5.27
CA ASP A 613 -35.72 -62.11 -5.22
C ASP A 613 -36.48 -62.16 -6.56
N PRO A 614 -36.36 -63.26 -7.35
CA PRO A 614 -36.93 -63.36 -8.70
C PRO A 614 -38.46 -63.32 -8.74
N GLU A 615 -39.16 -63.53 -7.62
CA GLU A 615 -40.63 -63.58 -7.56
C GLU A 615 -41.27 -62.27 -7.06
N ALA A 616 -40.49 -61.30 -6.57
CA ALA A 616 -40.97 -59.98 -6.15
C ALA A 616 -40.87 -58.91 -7.25
N ALA A 617 -40.81 -59.33 -8.52
CA ALA A 617 -40.89 -58.43 -9.66
C ALA A 617 -42.32 -57.88 -9.79
N SER A 618 -42.56 -56.70 -9.22
CA SER A 618 -43.69 -55.88 -9.67
C SER A 618 -43.50 -55.55 -11.16
N LEU A 619 -44.59 -55.32 -11.89
CA LEU A 619 -44.61 -54.92 -13.32
C LEU A 619 -43.75 -53.67 -13.65
N THR A 620 -43.13 -53.03 -12.66
CA THR A 620 -42.32 -51.80 -12.77
C THR A 620 -40.85 -51.93 -12.36
N GLY A 621 -40.33 -53.14 -12.11
CA GLY A 621 -38.90 -53.38 -11.81
C GLY A 621 -38.57 -53.56 -10.32
N PRO A 622 -37.27 -53.63 -9.95
CA PRO A 622 -36.84 -53.98 -8.59
C PRO A 622 -37.31 -52.95 -7.56
N SER A 623 -38.06 -53.42 -6.57
CA SER A 623 -38.66 -52.60 -5.52
C SER A 623 -37.59 -52.04 -4.58
N THR A 624 -37.65 -50.74 -4.31
CA THR A 624 -36.70 -50.00 -3.46
C THR A 624 -37.17 -50.07 -2.01
N TYR A 625 -36.38 -50.63 -1.09
CA TYR A 625 -36.73 -50.71 0.33
C TYR A 625 -35.75 -49.92 1.22
N TYR A 626 -36.28 -49.17 2.19
CA TYR A 626 -35.52 -48.53 3.27
C TYR A 626 -35.61 -49.36 4.55
N ASP A 627 -34.48 -49.80 5.11
CA ASP A 627 -34.46 -50.52 6.40
C ASP A 627 -34.66 -49.58 7.59
N LEU A 628 -35.71 -49.83 8.38
CA LEU A 628 -36.06 -49.07 9.59
C LEU A 628 -35.73 -49.83 10.89
N GLY A 629 -35.00 -50.96 10.81
CA GLY A 629 -34.70 -51.82 11.95
C GLY A 629 -35.63 -53.04 12.00
N ASP A 630 -36.82 -52.89 12.58
CA ASP A 630 -37.82 -53.98 12.72
C ASP A 630 -38.78 -54.07 11.51
N SER A 631 -38.68 -53.13 10.58
CA SER A 631 -39.50 -53.05 9.37
C SER A 631 -38.75 -52.42 8.19
N TYR A 632 -39.36 -52.48 7.01
CA TYR A 632 -38.90 -51.83 5.79
C TYR A 632 -39.93 -50.79 5.32
N CYS A 633 -39.48 -49.67 4.78
CA CYS A 633 -40.35 -48.69 4.11
C CYS A 633 -40.20 -48.78 2.59
N THR A 634 -41.32 -48.94 1.88
CA THR A 634 -41.40 -48.97 0.41
C THR A 634 -41.66 -47.60 -0.21
N ASN A 635 -41.85 -46.55 0.60
CA ASN A 635 -42.07 -45.20 0.09
C ASN A 635 -40.76 -44.66 -0.52
N PRO A 636 -40.70 -44.39 -1.85
CA PRO A 636 -39.50 -43.86 -2.50
C PRO A 636 -39.10 -42.46 -2.02
N PHE A 637 -39.98 -41.77 -1.29
CA PHE A 637 -39.75 -40.46 -0.70
C PHE A 637 -39.72 -40.49 0.84
N TRP A 638 -39.29 -41.59 1.46
CA TRP A 638 -39.24 -41.73 2.92
C TRP A 638 -38.52 -40.55 3.62
N SER A 639 -37.44 -40.01 3.03
CA SER A 639 -36.65 -38.91 3.60
C SER A 639 -37.45 -37.61 3.79
N SER A 640 -38.47 -37.37 2.97
CA SER A 640 -39.39 -36.23 3.06
C SER A 640 -40.75 -36.59 3.64
N CYS A 641 -40.96 -37.85 4.06
CA CYS A 641 -42.21 -38.29 4.67
C CYS A 641 -42.43 -37.60 6.02
N GLN A 642 -43.61 -36.97 6.18
CA GLN A 642 -44.02 -36.31 7.43
C GLN A 642 -44.29 -37.31 8.57
N HIS A 643 -44.56 -38.57 8.24
CA HIS A 643 -44.90 -39.63 9.20
C HIS A 643 -43.74 -40.60 9.49
N ARG A 644 -42.49 -40.24 9.15
CA ARG A 644 -41.31 -41.12 9.23
C ARG A 644 -40.97 -41.66 10.64
N MET A 645 -41.62 -41.14 11.69
CA MET A 645 -41.47 -41.58 13.09
C MET A 645 -42.64 -42.45 13.58
N ALA A 646 -43.67 -42.69 12.75
CA ALA A 646 -44.89 -43.42 13.11
C ALA A 646 -45.30 -44.43 12.02
N CYS A 647 -44.36 -45.28 11.61
CA CYS A 647 -44.51 -46.13 10.42
C CYS A 647 -45.39 -47.37 10.62
N ILE A 648 -45.70 -47.78 11.85
CA ILE A 648 -46.28 -49.11 12.15
C ILE A 648 -47.64 -49.36 11.47
N GLY A 649 -48.46 -48.31 11.30
CA GLY A 649 -49.75 -48.35 10.61
C GLY A 649 -49.72 -47.81 9.17
N CYS A 650 -48.55 -47.48 8.62
CA CYS A 650 -48.41 -46.91 7.28
C CYS A 650 -48.53 -48.01 6.20
N ASP A 651 -49.23 -47.74 5.11
CA ASP A 651 -49.37 -48.69 3.98
C ASP A 651 -48.05 -49.01 3.28
N PHE A 652 -47.09 -48.10 3.35
CA PHE A 652 -45.74 -48.29 2.81
C PHE A 652 -44.80 -49.03 3.78
N ASN A 653 -45.27 -49.43 4.97
CA ASN A 653 -44.44 -50.15 5.93
C ASN A 653 -44.63 -51.67 5.81
N LEU A 654 -43.53 -52.39 5.64
CA LEU A 654 -43.44 -53.85 5.57
C LEU A 654 -42.69 -54.37 6.79
N LEU A 655 -43.38 -55.04 7.70
CA LEU A 655 -42.75 -55.59 8.90
C LEU A 655 -41.85 -56.80 8.59
N LYS A 656 -40.72 -56.91 9.28
CA LYS A 656 -39.86 -58.11 9.23
C LYS A 656 -40.52 -59.24 10.02
N GLN A 657 -40.32 -60.49 9.59
CA GLN A 657 -40.81 -61.65 10.36
C GLN A 657 -40.23 -61.68 11.79
N SER A 658 -38.97 -61.25 11.95
CA SER A 658 -38.31 -61.13 13.25
C SER A 658 -39.02 -60.19 14.24
N ALA A 659 -39.80 -59.23 13.75
CA ALA A 659 -40.52 -58.27 14.58
C ALA A 659 -41.86 -58.81 15.10
N ARG A 660 -42.32 -59.99 14.65
CA ARG A 660 -43.62 -60.56 15.02
C ARG A 660 -43.81 -60.70 16.53
N GLY A 661 -42.78 -61.13 17.25
CA GLY A 661 -42.80 -61.25 18.71
C GLY A 661 -43.09 -59.90 19.39
N LEU A 662 -42.37 -58.86 18.99
CA LEU A 662 -42.52 -57.49 19.52
C LEU A 662 -43.93 -56.91 19.26
N ILE A 663 -44.50 -57.17 18.09
CA ILE A 663 -45.87 -56.72 17.76
C ILE A 663 -46.92 -57.45 18.60
N LEU A 664 -46.74 -58.75 18.87
CA LEU A 664 -47.63 -59.52 19.73
C LEU A 664 -47.56 -59.05 21.20
N GLU A 665 -46.36 -58.72 21.69
CA GLU A 665 -46.18 -58.10 23.01
C GLU A 665 -46.85 -56.73 23.10
N SER A 666 -46.74 -55.92 22.05
CA SER A 666 -47.41 -54.62 21.95
C SER A 666 -48.93 -54.78 21.94
N LYS A 667 -49.46 -55.77 21.22
CA LYS A 667 -50.89 -56.12 21.22
C LYS A 667 -51.38 -56.53 22.61
N ALA A 668 -50.62 -57.38 23.30
CA ALA A 668 -50.93 -57.80 24.67
C ALA A 668 -50.93 -56.60 25.63
N SER A 669 -49.96 -55.70 25.48
CA SER A 669 -49.85 -54.48 26.29
C SER A 669 -51.02 -53.53 26.07
N VAL A 670 -51.37 -53.24 24.82
CA VAL A 670 -52.52 -52.37 24.47
C VAL A 670 -53.84 -52.97 24.96
N ARG A 671 -54.03 -54.28 24.80
CA ARG A 671 -55.22 -54.98 25.31
C ARG A 671 -55.32 -54.88 26.83
N ARG A 672 -54.19 -55.04 27.54
CA ARG A 672 -54.12 -54.86 29.00
C ARG A 672 -54.51 -53.44 29.43
N TYR A 673 -54.08 -52.41 28.69
CA TYR A 673 -54.51 -51.03 28.95
C TYR A 673 -56.03 -50.84 28.79
N LEU A 674 -56.66 -51.47 27.79
CA LEU A 674 -58.11 -51.39 27.58
C LEU A 674 -58.93 -52.16 28.64
N GLU A 675 -58.36 -53.23 29.20
CA GLU A 675 -59.06 -54.12 30.15
C GLU A 675 -58.81 -53.74 31.62
N GLU A 676 -57.59 -53.31 31.99
CA GLU A 676 -57.18 -53.13 33.39
C GLU A 676 -57.08 -51.67 33.83
N VAL A 677 -56.98 -50.70 32.91
CA VAL A 677 -56.76 -49.28 33.23
C VAL A 677 -58.04 -48.47 33.02
N PRO A 678 -58.51 -47.67 34.00
CA PRO A 678 -59.65 -46.78 33.82
C PRO A 678 -59.24 -45.59 32.94
N LEU A 679 -59.49 -45.69 31.63
CA LEU A 679 -59.16 -44.66 30.63
C LEU A 679 -60.27 -43.62 30.51
N THR A 680 -59.90 -42.36 30.30
CA THR A 680 -60.86 -41.32 29.85
C THR A 680 -61.37 -41.62 28.44
N PRO A 681 -62.50 -41.03 28.01
CA PRO A 681 -63.04 -41.26 26.66
C PRO A 681 -62.03 -40.98 25.54
N ASP A 682 -61.23 -39.92 25.69
CA ASP A 682 -60.22 -39.53 24.69
C ASP A 682 -59.02 -40.48 24.69
N GLU A 683 -58.53 -40.88 25.87
CA GLU A 683 -57.44 -41.87 25.99
C GLU A 683 -57.87 -43.23 25.44
N ARG A 684 -59.11 -43.64 25.71
CA ARG A 684 -59.68 -44.89 25.19
C ARG A 684 -59.75 -44.87 23.67
N ALA A 685 -60.20 -43.77 23.06
CA ALA A 685 -60.24 -43.64 21.60
C ALA A 685 -58.85 -43.76 20.96
N ILE A 686 -57.81 -43.19 21.58
CA ILE A 686 -56.42 -43.32 21.11
C ILE A 686 -55.93 -44.76 21.21
N VAL A 687 -56.15 -45.42 22.34
CA VAL A 687 -55.70 -46.81 22.57
C VAL A 687 -56.45 -47.80 21.67
N GLU A 688 -57.74 -47.58 21.41
CA GLU A 688 -58.53 -48.37 20.45
C GLU A 688 -58.01 -48.17 19.02
N GLN A 689 -57.67 -46.94 18.62
CA GLN A 689 -57.07 -46.67 17.31
C GLN A 689 -55.69 -47.32 17.13
N ASP A 690 -54.88 -47.35 18.18
CA ASP A 690 -53.58 -48.04 18.14
C ASP A 690 -53.75 -49.57 18.14
N ALA A 691 -54.77 -50.12 18.82
CA ALA A 691 -55.13 -51.53 18.72
C ALA A 691 -55.52 -51.92 17.29
N GLU A 692 -56.30 -51.09 16.59
CA GLU A 692 -56.67 -51.32 15.19
C GLU A 692 -55.45 -51.32 14.26
N LYS A 693 -54.52 -50.38 14.44
CA LYS A 693 -53.26 -50.34 13.65
C LYS A 693 -52.40 -51.57 13.90
N ILE A 694 -52.31 -52.04 15.15
CA ILE A 694 -51.56 -53.26 15.50
C ILE A 694 -52.20 -54.51 14.88
N GLU A 695 -53.54 -54.61 14.87
CA GLU A 695 -54.23 -55.72 14.20
C GLU A 695 -54.04 -55.70 12.67
N GLN A 696 -54.08 -54.52 12.05
CA GLN A 696 -53.79 -54.37 10.63
C GLN A 696 -52.34 -54.78 10.30
N ALA A 697 -51.38 -54.38 11.14
CA ALA A 697 -49.98 -54.79 11.04
C ALA A 697 -49.79 -56.32 11.14
N LEU A 698 -50.47 -56.98 12.08
CA LEU A 698 -50.43 -58.45 12.21
C LEU A 698 -51.06 -59.18 11.01
N LYS A 699 -52.17 -58.67 10.48
CA LYS A 699 -52.80 -59.22 9.27
C LYS A 699 -51.85 -59.18 8.06
N ARG A 700 -51.08 -58.09 7.92
CA ARG A 700 -50.06 -57.95 6.85
C ARG A 700 -48.91 -58.94 7.00
N LEU A 701 -48.50 -59.26 8.24
CA LEU A 701 -47.49 -60.29 8.52
C LEU A 701 -47.97 -61.71 8.16
N SER A 702 -49.26 -62.03 8.33
CA SER A 702 -49.82 -63.35 8.03
C SER A 702 -50.08 -63.65 6.54
N LEU A 703 -49.97 -62.65 5.66
CA LEU A 703 -50.23 -62.79 4.22
C LEU A 703 -48.99 -63.24 3.42
N LYS A 704 -47.82 -63.40 4.04
CA LYS A 704 -46.64 -64.02 3.42
C LYS A 704 -46.53 -65.49 3.84
N PRO A 705 -46.55 -66.47 2.91
CA PRO A 705 -46.22 -67.86 3.22
C PRO A 705 -44.79 -67.96 3.76
N GLU A 706 -44.54 -68.89 4.68
CA GLU A 706 -43.18 -69.30 5.03
C GLU A 706 -42.56 -70.00 3.81
N GLY A 707 -41.67 -69.29 3.14
CA GLY A 707 -40.81 -69.77 2.06
C GLY A 707 -39.42 -69.23 2.28
#